data_AF-A0A1E1W8D9-F1
#
_entry.id   AF-A0A1E1W8D9-F1
#
_cell.length_a   1.000
_cell.length_b   1.000
_cell.length_c   1.000
_cell.angle_alpha   90.00
_cell.angle_beta   90.00
_cell.angle_gamma   90.00
#
_symmetry.space_group_name_H-M   'P 1'
#
loop_
_entity.id
_entity.type
_entity.pdbx_description
1 polymer ?
#
loop_
_entity_poly.entity_id
_entity_poly.type
_entity_poly.pdbx_seq_one_letter_code
_entity_poly.pdbx_strand_id
1 'polypeptide(L)'
;MNHTPAPDRQQHDSNVNQVEEMETQDVETVDTATDKTWDDELMKGPNGEVVMSEVMKNQETTSSDMPLACLDTEMEDDEARSEATFRFTVHNFRNLKDSVLSPPCYVRNLPWKIMVMPRQAPSPDRQQQKSLGFFLQCNGESESSSWSCYAMAELRLISHKPDTEPFYRKIQHLFYSKENDWGFSHFMAWNDVLDPEKGYIKDDSITLEVHVTAEAPHGVSWDSKKHTGYVGLKNQGATCYMNSLLQTLYFTNQLRKAVYKMPTESDDSTKSVALALQRVFFELQFSDKPVGTKKLTKSFGWETLDSFMQHDVQEFLRVLLDKLESKMKGTCVEGTVPRLFEGKMTSYIKCKNVNVSSTRVETFYDIQLNIKGKKNIDESFKDYISTETLDGENKYDAGEHGLQEAEKGVIFASFPPVLHLHLMRFQYDPITDSSVKFNDRFEFYEHINLDAYLQEKPETPADYTLHAVLVHSGDNHGGHYVVFINPKGDGKWCKFDDDVVSRCTKQEAIEYNYGGHDEDMALTVRHCTNAYMLVYIRDSQLKTVLQEVTQADIPTELSERLAEEKRIETIRRKERNEAHLYMNVNVVLEEAFDGHQGNDLYDPERAHYRVFRVRKQATVAELMEMLAENFKYPLKHLRPWPFSARSNQTCRPTCLDIVNDQHKTVADISENMNPWNIFLEMLPPDSGLSTLPTFDKENDVVLFFKFYDPKQKRIHYCGHHYLPIASKPADLIPILNKRAGFPPETPLVLYEEIKPDFVEKINNYNDPLEKV
;
A
#
# COMPACT_ATOMS: atom_id res chain seq x y z
N MET A 1 -59.16 -24.63 -17.69
CA MET A 1 -59.01 -24.80 -19.16
C MET A 1 -57.61 -24.34 -19.55
N ASN A 2 -57.07 -24.90 -20.62
CA ASN A 2 -55.65 -24.89 -20.98
C ASN A 2 -54.97 -23.51 -20.99
N HIS A 3 -53.72 -23.47 -20.53
CA HIS A 3 -52.71 -22.61 -21.15
C HIS A 3 -51.44 -23.44 -21.44
N THR A 4 -51.00 -23.35 -22.69
CA THR A 4 -49.85 -24.06 -23.27
C THR A 4 -48.57 -23.22 -23.09
N PRO A 5 -47.41 -23.81 -22.78
CA PRO A 5 -46.13 -23.09 -22.71
C PRO A 5 -45.34 -23.17 -24.02
N ALA A 6 -44.66 -22.08 -24.38
CA ALA A 6 -43.56 -21.99 -25.36
C ALA A 6 -42.98 -20.55 -25.40
N PRO A 7 -41.74 -20.33 -25.86
CA PRO A 7 -40.53 -21.14 -25.63
C PRO A 7 -39.33 -20.28 -25.17
N ASP A 8 -38.20 -20.94 -24.86
CA ASP A 8 -36.95 -20.29 -24.45
C ASP A 8 -36.38 -19.28 -25.46
N ARG A 9 -35.70 -18.25 -24.94
CA ARG A 9 -34.81 -17.37 -25.71
C ARG A 9 -33.36 -17.57 -25.28
N GLN A 10 -32.51 -17.70 -26.29
CA GLN A 10 -31.09 -18.00 -26.19
C GLN A 10 -30.33 -16.97 -25.35
N GLN A 11 -29.44 -17.44 -24.47
CA GLN A 11 -28.35 -16.62 -23.95
C GLN A 11 -27.39 -16.31 -25.09
N HIS A 12 -27.02 -15.05 -25.24
CA HIS A 12 -25.92 -14.63 -26.09
C HIS A 12 -24.63 -14.65 -25.26
N ASP A 13 -23.69 -15.51 -25.62
CA ASP A 13 -22.32 -15.40 -25.12
C ASP A 13 -21.74 -14.04 -25.53
N SER A 14 -21.21 -13.30 -24.56
CA SER A 14 -20.36 -12.13 -24.78
C SER A 14 -19.01 -12.35 -24.10
N ASN A 15 -17.94 -12.18 -24.87
CA ASN A 15 -16.56 -12.47 -24.47
C ASN A 15 -16.18 -11.85 -23.13
N VAL A 16 -15.91 -12.69 -22.12
CA VAL A 16 -15.06 -12.31 -21.00
C VAL A 16 -13.61 -12.42 -21.49
N ASN A 17 -12.99 -11.29 -21.80
CA ASN A 17 -11.54 -11.26 -21.97
C ASN A 17 -10.89 -11.66 -20.64
N GLN A 18 -10.09 -12.72 -20.65
CA GLN A 18 -9.17 -13.00 -19.57
C GLN A 18 -8.14 -11.86 -19.53
N VAL A 19 -8.23 -11.02 -18.50
CA VAL A 19 -7.18 -10.05 -18.17
C VAL A 19 -6.24 -10.77 -17.21
N GLU A 20 -4.97 -10.87 -17.59
CA GLU A 20 -3.95 -11.54 -16.78
C GLU A 20 -3.78 -10.87 -15.41
N GLU A 21 -3.56 -11.69 -14.38
CA GLU A 21 -3.27 -11.21 -13.03
C GLU A 21 -1.93 -10.48 -13.01
N MET A 22 -1.93 -9.15 -13.09
CA MET A 22 -0.75 -8.36 -12.77
C MET A 22 -0.50 -8.39 -11.25
N GLU A 23 0.32 -9.33 -10.81
CA GLU A 23 0.91 -9.27 -9.47
C GLU A 23 1.61 -7.92 -9.28
N THR A 24 1.24 -7.20 -8.22
CA THR A 24 1.89 -5.94 -7.85
C THR A 24 3.28 -6.23 -7.31
N GLN A 25 4.31 -5.98 -8.14
CA GLN A 25 5.70 -6.01 -7.71
C GLN A 25 5.90 -4.96 -6.60
N ASP A 26 6.21 -5.42 -5.38
CA ASP A 26 6.74 -4.58 -4.31
C ASP A 26 8.03 -3.92 -4.85
N VAL A 27 8.04 -2.58 -4.97
CA VAL A 27 9.20 -1.85 -5.48
C VAL A 27 10.39 -2.03 -4.54
N GLU A 28 11.45 -2.68 -5.05
CA GLU A 28 12.71 -2.85 -4.34
C GLU A 28 13.44 -1.51 -4.20
N THR A 29 13.37 -0.91 -3.01
CA THR A 29 14.36 0.07 -2.57
C THR A 29 15.65 -0.66 -2.24
N VAL A 30 16.67 -0.49 -3.08
CA VAL A 30 18.02 -1.03 -2.89
C VAL A 30 18.71 -0.29 -1.75
N ASP A 31 18.77 -0.90 -0.56
CA ASP A 31 19.52 -0.38 0.59
C ASP A 31 21.05 -0.45 0.30
N THR A 32 21.63 0.63 -0.21
CA THR A 32 23.10 0.83 -0.19
C THR A 32 23.55 1.52 1.09
N ALA A 33 23.32 0.86 2.23
CA ALA A 33 23.93 1.21 3.50
C ALA A 33 25.22 0.38 3.69
N THR A 34 26.36 1.07 3.85
CA THR A 34 27.64 0.39 4.14
C THR A 34 27.63 -0.11 5.58
N ASP A 35 27.69 -1.44 5.75
CA ASP A 35 27.84 -2.07 7.06
C ASP A 35 29.11 -1.56 7.75
N LYS A 36 28.92 -0.86 8.87
CA LYS A 36 29.94 -0.72 9.91
C LYS A 36 29.47 -1.48 11.13
N THR A 37 29.92 -2.73 11.23
CA THR A 37 29.74 -3.56 12.42
C THR A 37 30.35 -2.84 13.63
N TRP A 38 29.53 -2.67 14.68
CA TRP A 38 30.01 -2.40 16.03
C TRP A 38 29.81 -3.69 16.82
N ASP A 39 30.88 -4.46 16.97
CA ASP A 39 30.88 -5.70 17.74
C ASP A 39 30.95 -5.37 19.24
N ASP A 40 29.85 -5.61 19.95
CA ASP A 40 29.78 -5.50 21.43
C ASP A 40 30.44 -6.72 22.09
N GLU A 41 31.77 -6.70 22.24
CA GLU A 41 32.48 -7.72 23.04
C GLU A 41 32.28 -7.51 24.56
N LEU A 42 31.42 -8.34 25.13
CA LEU A 42 31.19 -8.49 26.57
C LEU A 42 32.44 -8.99 27.33
N MET A 43 33.35 -8.08 27.72
CA MET A 43 34.44 -8.38 28.66
C MET A 43 34.02 -8.13 30.11
N LYS A 44 33.77 -9.24 30.85
CA LYS A 44 33.48 -9.21 32.29
C LYS A 44 34.73 -8.89 33.13
N GLY A 45 34.74 -7.70 33.74
CA GLY A 45 35.66 -7.40 34.85
C GLY A 45 35.17 -8.01 36.18
N PRO A 46 36.07 -8.50 37.06
CA PRO A 46 35.68 -8.98 38.39
C PRO A 46 35.46 -7.80 39.36
N ASN A 47 34.58 -8.02 40.34
CA ASN A 47 34.12 -7.09 41.38
C ASN A 47 33.14 -6.03 40.87
N GLY A 48 31.84 -6.37 40.90
CA GLY A 48 30.77 -5.43 40.64
C GLY A 48 30.44 -4.59 41.87
N GLU A 49 30.40 -3.27 41.69
CA GLU A 49 29.66 -2.30 42.50
C GLU A 49 29.26 -1.14 41.59
N VAL A 50 28.03 -0.63 41.73
CA VAL A 50 27.48 0.45 40.90
C VAL A 50 27.26 1.68 41.78
N VAL A 51 27.83 2.82 41.38
CA VAL A 51 27.62 4.11 42.05
C VAL A 51 27.21 5.15 41.01
N MET A 52 26.03 5.74 41.19
CA MET A 52 25.58 6.92 40.45
C MET A 52 26.12 8.21 41.09
N SER A 53 26.33 9.25 40.29
CA SER A 53 26.52 10.61 40.80
C SER A 53 25.95 11.67 39.86
N GLU A 54 24.96 12.41 40.34
CA GLU A 54 24.52 13.71 39.78
C GLU A 54 25.57 14.79 40.07
N VAL A 55 25.69 15.83 39.22
CA VAL A 55 25.92 17.23 39.65
C VAL A 55 25.29 18.19 38.63
N MET A 56 24.62 19.24 39.12
CA MET A 56 24.06 20.35 38.35
C MET A 56 24.73 21.69 38.73
N LYS A 57 24.74 22.66 37.80
CA LYS A 57 24.79 24.14 37.98
C LYS A 57 26.05 24.86 38.52
N ASN A 58 26.51 25.87 37.76
CA ASN A 58 26.40 27.34 38.04
C ASN A 58 27.20 28.11 36.93
N GLN A 59 26.93 29.38 36.57
CA GLN A 59 26.78 30.58 37.42
C GLN A 59 26.08 31.80 36.72
N GLU A 60 25.84 32.86 37.49
CA GLU A 60 24.90 34.00 37.31
C GLU A 60 25.59 35.37 37.56
N THR A 61 25.11 36.60 37.24
CA THR A 61 23.98 37.20 36.45
C THR A 61 24.25 38.73 36.24
N THR A 62 23.69 39.38 35.20
CA THR A 62 23.44 40.86 35.19
C THR A 62 22.24 41.28 34.31
N SER A 63 21.55 42.37 34.66
CA SER A 63 20.21 42.77 34.17
C SER A 63 20.10 44.21 33.66
N SER A 64 19.29 44.47 32.62
CA SER A 64 18.64 45.78 32.38
C SER A 64 17.54 45.74 31.29
N ASP A 65 16.33 46.21 31.65
CA ASP A 65 15.21 46.82 30.88
C ASP A 65 14.77 46.38 29.46
N MET A 66 13.43 46.37 29.31
CA MET A 66 12.57 46.03 28.15
C MET A 66 12.59 47.10 27.02
N PRO A 67 12.30 46.74 25.73
CA PRO A 67 10.91 46.55 25.26
C PRO A 67 10.67 45.39 24.26
N LEU A 68 9.39 45.10 24.01
CA LEU A 68 8.94 44.09 23.04
C LEU A 68 9.46 44.38 21.63
N ALA A 69 10.08 43.38 21.01
CA ALA A 69 10.21 43.26 19.56
C ALA A 69 10.06 41.79 19.17
N CYS A 70 9.35 41.53 18.06
CA CYS A 70 9.28 40.23 17.43
C CYS A 70 10.68 39.79 16.98
N LEU A 71 11.08 38.59 17.39
CA LEU A 71 12.28 37.93 16.90
C LEU A 71 11.88 36.75 16.02
N ASP A 72 11.68 37.05 14.74
CA ASP A 72 11.85 36.04 13.69
C ASP A 72 13.26 35.46 13.88
N THR A 73 13.32 34.21 14.35
CA THR A 73 14.59 33.54 14.58
C THR A 73 15.12 33.07 13.24
N GLU A 74 16.33 33.49 12.90
CA GLU A 74 17.01 33.14 11.64
C GLU A 74 17.00 31.62 11.45
N MET A 75 16.23 31.16 10.46
CA MET A 75 16.17 29.74 10.10
C MET A 75 17.49 29.37 9.39
N GLU A 76 18.28 28.53 10.03
CA GLU A 76 19.33 27.74 9.36
C GLU A 76 18.74 26.96 8.17
N ASP A 77 19.55 26.62 7.17
CA ASP A 77 19.14 26.05 5.87
C ASP A 77 18.24 24.79 5.95
N ASP A 78 16.93 25.00 6.12
CA ASP A 78 15.92 23.94 6.11
C ASP A 78 15.56 23.56 4.66
N GLU A 79 16.28 22.57 4.13
CA GLU A 79 16.01 21.97 2.81
C GLU A 79 14.57 21.40 2.68
N ALA A 80 13.90 21.08 3.80
CA ALA A 80 12.57 20.48 3.85
C ALA A 80 11.42 21.51 3.96
N ARG A 81 11.75 22.81 3.94
CA ARG A 81 10.79 23.93 3.95
C ARG A 81 9.66 23.76 2.93
N SER A 82 8.49 24.29 3.27
CA SER A 82 7.29 24.25 2.42
C SER A 82 7.34 25.22 1.25
N GLU A 83 8.09 26.31 1.38
CA GLU A 83 8.22 27.33 0.36
C GLU A 83 9.60 27.97 0.37
N ALA A 84 9.99 28.57 -0.75
CA ALA A 84 11.21 29.36 -0.86
C ALA A 84 11.10 30.42 -1.97
N THR A 85 11.76 31.55 -1.75
CA THR A 85 12.06 32.53 -2.80
C THR A 85 13.53 32.44 -3.15
N PHE A 86 13.85 32.20 -4.42
CA PHE A 86 15.22 32.15 -4.91
C PHE A 86 15.39 32.91 -6.23
N ARG A 87 16.61 33.38 -6.49
CA ARG A 87 16.91 34.28 -7.60
C ARG A 87 18.02 33.72 -8.49
N PHE A 88 17.91 33.98 -9.79
CA PHE A 88 18.93 33.64 -10.76
C PHE A 88 19.20 34.86 -11.66
N THR A 89 20.47 35.24 -11.78
CA THR A 89 20.90 36.36 -12.65
C THR A 89 21.58 35.79 -13.89
N VAL A 90 21.02 36.09 -15.07
CA VAL A 90 21.60 35.69 -16.35
C VAL A 90 22.41 36.85 -16.89
N HIS A 91 23.73 36.67 -16.97
CA HIS A 91 24.66 37.63 -17.57
C HIS A 91 24.80 37.43 -19.09
N ASN A 92 25.22 38.49 -19.81
CA ASN A 92 25.42 38.46 -21.27
C ASN A 92 24.14 38.08 -22.05
N PHE A 93 22.99 38.56 -21.56
CA PHE A 93 21.66 38.10 -21.97
C PHE A 93 21.41 38.28 -23.48
N ARG A 94 21.91 39.38 -24.09
CA ARG A 94 21.79 39.63 -25.54
C ARG A 94 22.33 38.49 -26.42
N ASN A 95 23.34 37.76 -25.93
CA ASN A 95 24.02 36.69 -26.66
C ASN A 95 23.55 35.28 -26.29
N LEU A 96 22.52 35.15 -25.45
CA LEU A 96 21.97 33.86 -25.05
C LEU A 96 21.46 33.07 -26.27
N LYS A 97 21.91 31.81 -26.40
CA LYS A 97 21.58 30.89 -27.51
C LYS A 97 20.98 29.59 -27.00
N ASP A 98 21.59 29.02 -25.97
CA ASP A 98 21.23 27.73 -25.38
C ASP A 98 20.41 27.91 -24.09
N SER A 99 19.89 26.82 -23.54
CA SER A 99 19.23 26.83 -22.23
C SER A 99 20.25 26.94 -21.10
N VAL A 100 19.87 27.65 -20.04
CA VAL A 100 20.69 27.82 -18.83
C VAL A 100 19.85 27.49 -17.60
N LEU A 101 20.42 26.70 -16.71
CA LEU A 101 19.84 26.33 -15.41
C LEU A 101 20.52 27.12 -14.29
N SER A 102 19.74 27.49 -13.27
CA SER A 102 20.28 28.03 -12.02
C SER A 102 20.94 26.93 -11.15
N PRO A 103 21.73 27.32 -10.14
CA PRO A 103 21.98 26.46 -8.98
C PRO A 103 20.65 25.96 -8.38
N PRO A 104 20.62 24.76 -7.78
CA PRO A 104 19.44 24.24 -7.11
C PRO A 104 19.09 25.03 -5.85
N CYS A 105 17.80 25.25 -5.65
CA CYS A 105 17.20 25.68 -4.39
C CYS A 105 16.43 24.49 -3.81
N TYR A 106 16.70 24.11 -2.57
CA TYR A 106 15.99 23.00 -1.93
C TYR A 106 14.69 23.47 -1.28
N VAL A 107 13.61 22.75 -1.60
CA VAL A 107 12.25 22.89 -1.03
C VAL A 107 11.66 21.48 -1.00
N ARG A 108 11.13 21.05 0.15
CA ARG A 108 10.72 19.66 0.42
C ARG A 108 11.80 18.60 0.09
N ASN A 109 13.08 18.92 0.30
CA ASN A 109 14.24 18.08 -0.05
C ASN A 109 14.39 17.75 -1.56
N LEU A 110 13.66 18.45 -2.45
CA LEU A 110 13.83 18.34 -3.90
C LEU A 110 14.64 19.53 -4.42
N PRO A 111 15.51 19.33 -5.43
CA PRO A 111 16.25 20.43 -6.06
C PRO A 111 15.38 21.14 -7.11
N TRP A 112 15.03 22.39 -6.84
CA TRP A 112 14.31 23.28 -7.75
C TRP A 112 15.28 24.20 -8.49
N LYS A 113 15.17 24.31 -9.82
CA LYS A 113 16.05 25.12 -10.66
C LYS A 113 15.24 26.05 -11.57
N ILE A 114 15.69 27.29 -11.71
CA ILE A 114 15.19 28.22 -12.73
C ILE A 114 15.81 27.81 -14.07
N MET A 115 14.98 27.53 -15.06
CA MET A 115 15.39 27.26 -16.44
C MET A 115 15.03 28.44 -17.35
N VAL A 116 16.03 28.94 -18.07
CA VAL A 116 15.92 30.11 -18.96
C VAL A 116 16.39 29.72 -20.34
N MET A 117 15.61 30.00 -21.37
CA MET A 117 16.03 29.71 -22.75
C MET A 117 15.35 30.60 -23.80
N PRO A 118 16.05 30.97 -24.88
CA PRO A 118 15.45 31.73 -25.98
C PRO A 118 14.52 30.82 -26.80
N ARG A 119 13.25 31.17 -26.92
CA ARG A 119 12.28 30.52 -27.81
C ARG A 119 12.03 31.39 -29.04
N GLN A 120 11.76 30.75 -30.18
CA GLN A 120 11.26 31.42 -31.37
C GLN A 120 9.74 31.41 -31.32
N ALA A 121 9.10 32.58 -31.45
CA ALA A 121 7.64 32.67 -31.55
C ALA A 121 7.20 32.36 -32.99
N PRO A 122 6.16 31.52 -33.21
CA PRO A 122 5.60 31.30 -34.53
C PRO A 122 4.85 32.57 -34.99
N SER A 123 5.46 33.33 -35.89
CA SER A 123 4.86 34.51 -36.53
C SER A 123 4.33 34.16 -37.93
N PRO A 124 3.11 34.57 -38.30
CA PRO A 124 2.61 34.40 -39.67
C PRO A 124 3.39 35.22 -40.72
N ASP A 125 4.17 36.22 -40.28
CA ASP A 125 4.73 37.27 -41.15
C ASP A 125 6.23 37.09 -41.47
N ARG A 126 6.76 35.86 -41.32
CA ARG A 126 8.17 35.45 -41.55
C ARG A 126 9.25 36.21 -40.74
N GLN A 127 8.91 37.17 -39.90
CA GLN A 127 9.83 37.76 -38.93
C GLN A 127 9.95 36.85 -37.69
N GLN A 128 11.13 36.27 -37.48
CA GLN A 128 11.44 35.48 -36.28
C GLN A 128 11.50 36.39 -35.04
N GLN A 129 10.37 36.58 -34.36
CA GLN A 129 10.38 37.21 -33.04
C GLN A 129 10.93 36.23 -32.01
N LYS A 130 12.05 36.58 -31.37
CA LYS A 130 12.53 35.88 -30.18
C LYS A 130 11.61 36.20 -29.00
N SER A 131 11.50 35.25 -28.08
CA SER A 131 10.80 35.40 -26.81
C SER A 131 11.60 34.73 -25.70
N LEU A 132 11.50 35.29 -24.49
CA LEU A 132 12.07 34.70 -23.29
C LEU A 132 11.22 33.50 -22.87
N GLY A 133 11.79 32.31 -22.87
CA GLY A 133 11.25 31.14 -22.20
C GLY A 133 11.75 31.10 -20.75
N PHE A 134 10.81 30.92 -19.81
CA PHE A 134 11.09 30.88 -18.37
C PHE A 134 10.27 29.75 -17.75
N PHE A 135 10.97 28.79 -17.14
CA PHE A 135 10.42 27.58 -16.56
C PHE A 135 11.02 27.32 -15.18
N LEU A 136 10.28 26.58 -14.37
CA LEU A 136 10.73 25.99 -13.11
C LEU A 136 10.92 24.49 -13.36
N GLN A 137 12.12 23.98 -13.05
CA GLN A 137 12.43 22.56 -13.05
C GLN A 137 12.46 22.04 -11.61
N CYS A 138 11.94 20.84 -11.39
CA CYS A 138 11.94 20.12 -10.13
C CYS A 138 12.57 18.74 -10.34
N ASN A 139 13.61 18.40 -9.58
CA ASN A 139 14.19 17.05 -9.50
C ASN A 139 14.56 16.38 -10.86
N GLY A 140 14.88 17.18 -11.88
CA GLY A 140 15.15 16.72 -13.25
C GLY A 140 16.44 15.88 -13.45
N GLU A 141 17.22 15.68 -12.39
CA GLU A 141 18.42 14.82 -12.38
C GLU A 141 18.16 13.42 -11.77
N SER A 142 16.94 13.16 -11.30
CA SER A 142 16.56 11.88 -10.69
C SER A 142 16.32 10.79 -11.74
N GLU A 143 16.97 9.64 -11.58
CA GLU A 143 16.73 8.42 -12.37
C GLU A 143 15.42 7.71 -11.97
N SER A 144 14.82 8.06 -10.82
CA SER A 144 13.56 7.46 -10.38
C SER A 144 12.38 7.95 -11.21
N SER A 145 11.56 7.00 -11.69
CA SER A 145 10.33 7.30 -12.42
C SER A 145 9.12 7.54 -11.51
N SER A 146 9.19 7.15 -10.22
CA SER A 146 8.04 6.99 -9.32
C SER A 146 7.78 8.16 -8.36
N TRP A 147 8.53 9.26 -8.46
CA TRP A 147 8.32 10.43 -7.62
C TRP A 147 7.29 11.42 -8.21
N SER A 148 6.61 12.15 -7.33
CA SER A 148 5.77 13.29 -7.71
C SER A 148 5.76 14.38 -6.64
N CYS A 149 5.62 15.65 -7.05
CA CYS A 149 5.53 16.80 -6.17
C CYS A 149 4.60 17.86 -6.79
N TYR A 150 3.49 18.16 -6.11
CA TYR A 150 2.65 19.28 -6.52
C TYR A 150 3.22 20.59 -5.97
N ALA A 151 3.30 21.63 -6.81
CA ALA A 151 3.71 22.95 -6.36
C ALA A 151 2.99 24.07 -7.12
N MET A 152 2.86 25.19 -6.41
CA MET A 152 2.53 26.49 -6.97
C MET A 152 3.80 27.33 -7.05
N ALA A 153 3.97 28.14 -8.09
CA ALA A 153 5.09 29.06 -8.16
C ALA A 153 4.74 30.37 -8.86
N GLU A 154 5.36 31.45 -8.41
CA GLU A 154 5.33 32.76 -9.05
C GLU A 154 6.67 33.01 -9.74
N LEU A 155 6.64 33.02 -11.08
CA LEU A 155 7.78 33.32 -11.93
C LEU A 155 7.80 34.84 -12.17
N ARG A 156 8.82 35.52 -11.64
CA ARG A 156 8.96 36.98 -11.61
C ARG A 156 10.21 37.43 -12.35
N LEU A 157 10.09 38.44 -13.21
CA LEU A 157 11.21 39.18 -13.80
C LEU A 157 11.36 40.51 -13.06
N ILE A 158 12.46 40.67 -12.35
CA ILE A 158 12.70 41.82 -11.48
C ILE A 158 13.11 43.03 -12.33
N SER A 159 12.48 44.19 -12.11
CA SER A 159 12.93 45.45 -12.70
C SER A 159 14.07 46.05 -11.87
N HIS A 160 15.05 46.65 -12.55
CA HIS A 160 16.14 47.38 -11.91
C HIS A 160 15.79 48.87 -11.65
N LYS A 161 14.56 49.29 -11.96
CA LYS A 161 14.04 50.64 -11.65
C LYS A 161 13.20 50.62 -10.37
N PRO A 162 13.36 51.59 -9.45
CA PRO A 162 12.66 51.59 -8.16
C PRO A 162 11.14 51.78 -8.28
N ASP A 163 10.67 52.45 -9.33
CA ASP A 163 9.25 52.79 -9.55
C ASP A 163 8.54 51.84 -10.53
N THR A 164 9.05 50.62 -10.74
CA THR A 164 8.51 49.68 -11.74
C THR A 164 8.28 48.31 -11.11
N GLU A 165 7.01 47.88 -11.05
CA GLU A 165 6.64 46.57 -10.52
C GLU A 165 7.27 45.43 -11.34
N PRO A 166 7.67 44.31 -10.70
CA PRO A 166 8.19 43.15 -11.41
C PRO A 166 7.08 42.49 -12.23
N PHE A 167 7.38 42.14 -13.49
CA PHE A 167 6.43 41.36 -14.29
C PHE A 167 6.41 39.92 -13.81
N TYR A 168 5.23 39.41 -13.45
CA TYR A 168 5.09 38.06 -12.93
C TYR A 168 3.98 37.26 -13.60
N ARG A 169 4.11 35.93 -13.54
CA ARG A 169 3.03 34.98 -13.83
C ARG A 169 3.06 33.85 -12.82
N LYS A 170 1.88 33.33 -12.46
CA LYS A 170 1.75 32.16 -11.59
C LYS A 170 1.67 30.88 -12.43
N ILE A 171 2.18 29.78 -11.88
CA ILE A 171 1.99 28.42 -12.37
C ILE A 171 1.54 27.53 -11.21
N GLN A 172 0.81 26.47 -11.54
CA GLN A 172 0.48 25.38 -10.64
C GLN A 172 0.67 24.09 -11.44
N HIS A 173 1.40 23.12 -10.91
CA HIS A 173 1.73 21.90 -11.64
C HIS A 173 2.06 20.73 -10.70
N LEU A 174 1.78 19.51 -11.17
CA LEU A 174 2.21 18.27 -10.54
C LEU A 174 3.50 17.82 -11.23
N PHE A 175 4.65 18.15 -10.66
CA PHE A 175 5.94 17.75 -11.19
C PHE A 175 6.16 16.26 -10.96
N TYR A 176 6.64 15.56 -11.97
CA TYR A 176 7.01 14.14 -11.90
C TYR A 176 8.05 13.81 -12.99
N SER A 177 8.57 12.58 -13.01
CA SER A 177 9.68 12.17 -13.88
C SER A 177 9.55 12.58 -15.37
N LYS A 178 8.36 12.50 -15.98
CA LYS A 178 8.14 12.87 -17.40
C LYS A 178 7.87 14.36 -17.63
N GLU A 179 7.31 15.06 -16.64
CA GLU A 179 7.04 16.50 -16.67
C GLU A 179 7.74 17.14 -15.48
N ASN A 180 9.08 17.11 -15.52
CA ASN A 180 9.93 17.63 -14.45
C ASN A 180 10.20 19.14 -14.60
N ASP A 181 9.81 19.75 -15.71
CA ASP A 181 9.83 21.20 -15.93
C ASP A 181 8.46 21.74 -16.35
N TRP A 182 8.10 22.93 -15.84
CA TRP A 182 6.86 23.61 -16.20
C TRP A 182 7.02 25.14 -16.21
N GLY A 183 6.30 25.82 -17.09
CA GLY A 183 6.42 27.27 -17.26
C GLY A 183 5.97 27.77 -18.62
N PHE A 184 6.56 28.88 -19.06
CA PHE A 184 6.11 29.60 -20.25
C PHE A 184 7.20 29.61 -21.32
N SER A 185 6.93 28.96 -22.47
CA SER A 185 7.76 29.13 -23.69
C SER A 185 7.74 30.58 -24.21
N HIS A 186 6.67 31.33 -23.93
CA HIS A 186 6.53 32.73 -24.28
C HIS A 186 6.18 33.56 -23.04
N PHE A 187 7.15 33.75 -22.15
CA PHE A 187 7.00 34.53 -20.92
C PHE A 187 6.90 36.03 -21.22
N MET A 188 7.87 36.55 -21.99
CA MET A 188 7.91 37.94 -22.46
C MET A 188 8.52 38.03 -23.87
N ALA A 189 8.18 39.06 -24.65
CA ALA A 189 8.82 39.31 -25.94
C ALA A 189 10.29 39.74 -25.72
N TRP A 190 11.22 39.26 -26.54
CA TRP A 190 12.65 39.50 -26.32
C TRP A 190 13.02 40.98 -26.41
N ASN A 191 12.36 41.72 -27.30
CA ASN A 191 12.55 43.17 -27.45
C ASN A 191 12.12 43.94 -26.18
N ASP A 192 11.10 43.48 -25.47
CA ASP A 192 10.60 44.11 -24.24
C ASP A 192 11.55 43.91 -23.06
N VAL A 193 12.22 42.76 -22.99
CA VAL A 193 13.25 42.49 -21.98
C VAL A 193 14.50 43.33 -22.25
N LEU A 194 14.85 43.54 -23.53
CA LEU A 194 16.01 44.36 -23.93
C LEU A 194 15.78 45.88 -23.86
N ASP A 195 14.54 46.33 -23.66
CA ASP A 195 14.16 47.74 -23.66
C ASP A 195 14.65 48.46 -22.39
N PRO A 196 15.59 49.42 -22.50
CA PRO A 196 16.08 50.19 -21.35
C PRO A 196 14.99 51.08 -20.72
N GLU A 197 13.92 51.41 -21.45
CA GLU A 197 12.79 52.17 -20.91
C GLU A 197 11.95 51.31 -19.96
N LYS A 198 11.86 50.00 -20.18
CA LYS A 198 11.15 49.05 -19.30
C LYS A 198 11.96 48.63 -18.06
N GLY A 199 13.29 48.70 -18.13
CA GLY A 199 14.16 48.57 -16.95
C GLY A 199 14.46 47.16 -16.47
N TYR A 200 14.04 46.12 -17.19
CA TYR A 200 14.30 44.71 -16.85
C TYR A 200 15.74 44.25 -17.11
N ILE A 201 16.52 45.02 -17.89
CA ILE A 201 17.92 44.74 -18.19
C ILE A 201 18.84 45.82 -17.64
N LYS A 202 19.92 45.40 -16.97
CA LYS A 202 20.98 46.28 -16.48
C LYS A 202 22.32 45.58 -16.68
N ASP A 203 23.32 46.29 -17.21
CA ASP A 203 24.69 45.77 -17.43
C ASP A 203 24.69 44.43 -18.21
N ASP A 204 23.88 44.37 -19.27
CA ASP A 204 23.55 43.18 -20.09
C ASP A 204 23.16 41.92 -19.29
N SER A 205 22.57 42.13 -18.12
CA SER A 205 22.13 41.10 -17.20
C SER A 205 20.64 41.26 -16.85
N ILE A 206 19.95 40.15 -16.61
CA ILE A 206 18.56 40.12 -16.12
C ILE A 206 18.48 39.33 -14.82
N THR A 207 17.60 39.74 -13.89
CA THR A 207 17.36 39.02 -12.63
C THR A 207 15.97 38.39 -12.64
N LEU A 208 15.95 37.07 -12.55
CA LEU A 208 14.74 36.24 -12.43
C LEU A 208 14.59 35.82 -10.97
N GLU A 209 13.36 35.82 -10.48
CA GLU A 209 12.98 35.33 -9.15
C GLU A 209 11.87 34.29 -9.30
N VAL A 210 11.97 33.21 -8.53
CA VAL A 210 10.88 32.26 -8.33
C VAL A 210 10.57 32.20 -6.84
N HIS A 211 9.31 32.45 -6.49
CA HIS A 211 8.74 32.02 -5.23
C HIS A 211 7.97 30.72 -5.49
N VAL A 212 8.37 29.62 -4.86
CA VAL A 212 7.72 28.30 -4.99
C VAL A 212 7.19 27.85 -3.65
N THR A 213 5.96 27.32 -3.65
CA THR A 213 5.28 26.69 -2.51
C THR A 213 4.94 25.26 -2.91
N ALA A 214 5.54 24.27 -2.25
CA ALA A 214 5.48 22.87 -2.61
C ALA A 214 4.79 22.01 -1.54
N GLU A 215 3.86 21.17 -1.98
CA GLU A 215 3.32 20.09 -1.16
C GLU A 215 4.38 18.99 -0.96
N ALA A 216 4.28 18.22 0.13
CA ALA A 216 5.25 17.18 0.40
C ALA A 216 5.23 16.09 -0.69
N PRO A 217 6.40 15.69 -1.22
CA PRO A 217 6.49 14.80 -2.38
C PRO A 217 6.23 13.34 -2.01
N HIS A 218 5.66 12.61 -2.98
CA HIS A 218 5.47 11.17 -2.91
C HIS A 218 6.58 10.46 -3.70
N GLY A 219 6.86 9.19 -3.37
CA GLY A 219 7.82 8.36 -4.09
C GLY A 219 9.31 8.74 -3.91
N VAL A 220 9.61 9.66 -2.98
CA VAL A 220 10.96 9.95 -2.49
C VAL A 220 11.08 9.61 -1.01
N SER A 221 12.29 9.61 -0.46
CA SER A 221 12.58 9.35 0.96
C SER A 221 12.13 10.50 1.88
N TRP A 222 10.82 10.75 1.95
CA TRP A 222 10.22 11.69 2.89
C TRP A 222 10.07 11.06 4.28
N ASP A 223 10.95 11.44 5.21
CA ASP A 223 10.81 11.06 6.62
C ASP A 223 9.74 11.92 7.30
N SER A 224 8.48 11.49 7.21
CA SER A 224 7.33 12.12 7.86
C SER A 224 7.58 12.45 9.34
N LYS A 225 8.26 11.55 10.07
CA LYS A 225 8.43 11.64 11.52
C LYS A 225 9.51 12.63 11.91
N LYS A 226 10.63 12.69 11.18
CA LYS A 226 11.69 13.69 11.38
C LYS A 226 11.18 15.13 11.26
N HIS A 227 10.33 15.41 10.25
CA HIS A 227 9.89 16.79 9.96
C HIS A 227 8.62 17.21 10.74
N THR A 228 7.73 16.27 11.07
CA THR A 228 6.44 16.59 11.73
C THR A 228 6.33 16.09 13.18
N GLY A 229 7.10 15.06 13.55
CA GLY A 229 6.91 14.27 14.77
C GLY A 229 5.90 13.13 14.64
N TYR A 230 5.26 12.95 13.47
CA TYR A 230 4.19 11.98 13.24
C TYR A 230 4.46 11.12 12.00
N VAL A 231 3.84 9.94 11.92
CA VAL A 231 4.02 8.97 10.84
C VAL A 231 2.71 8.69 10.10
N GLY A 232 2.81 8.42 8.81
CA GLY A 232 1.66 8.16 7.93
C GLY A 232 1.17 6.71 7.95
N LEU A 233 0.08 6.47 7.24
CA LEU A 233 -0.52 5.15 6.99
C LEU A 233 -0.32 4.76 5.53
N LYS A 234 0.11 3.53 5.26
CA LYS A 234 0.25 3.04 3.89
C LYS A 234 -1.10 2.90 3.20
N ASN A 235 -1.26 3.57 2.08
CA ASN A 235 -2.34 3.30 1.15
C ASN A 235 -2.25 1.86 0.60
N GLN A 236 -3.40 1.21 0.42
CA GLN A 236 -3.56 -0.12 -0.16
C GLN A 236 -4.43 -0.14 -1.42
N GLY A 237 -4.84 1.03 -1.94
CA GLY A 237 -5.74 1.15 -3.08
C GLY A 237 -6.74 2.28 -2.84
N ALA A 238 -7.98 1.92 -2.48
CA ALA A 238 -9.02 2.90 -2.16
C ALA A 238 -9.18 3.15 -0.65
N THR A 239 -8.21 2.73 0.18
CA THR A 239 -8.31 2.77 1.66
C THR A 239 -8.12 4.16 2.29
N CYS A 240 -7.92 5.22 1.51
CA CYS A 240 -7.55 6.56 2.00
C CYS A 240 -8.58 7.14 2.99
N TYR A 241 -9.88 6.87 2.78
CA TYR A 241 -10.95 7.32 3.67
C TYR A 241 -10.84 6.70 5.08
N MET A 242 -10.47 5.40 5.13
CA MET A 242 -10.19 4.70 6.37
C MET A 242 -8.92 5.25 7.02
N ASN A 243 -7.86 5.50 6.25
CA ASN A 243 -6.62 6.08 6.77
C ASN A 243 -6.85 7.46 7.42
N SER A 244 -7.64 8.32 6.75
CA SER A 244 -8.05 9.64 7.27
C SER A 244 -8.80 9.53 8.61
N LEU A 245 -9.72 8.57 8.73
CA LEU A 245 -10.46 8.34 9.97
C LEU A 245 -9.57 7.75 11.08
N LEU A 246 -8.67 6.81 10.75
CA LEU A 246 -7.77 6.18 11.72
C LEU A 246 -6.81 7.18 12.36
N GLN A 247 -6.27 8.12 11.58
CA GLN A 247 -5.46 9.23 12.13
C GLN A 247 -6.30 10.10 13.08
N THR A 248 -7.53 10.44 12.69
CA THR A 248 -8.47 11.23 13.51
C THR A 248 -8.77 10.55 14.86
N LEU A 249 -9.04 9.25 14.86
CA LEU A 249 -9.28 8.47 16.08
C LEU A 249 -8.01 8.26 16.92
N TYR A 250 -6.84 8.17 16.28
CA TYR A 250 -5.54 8.04 16.95
C TYR A 250 -5.16 9.31 17.73
N PHE A 251 -5.42 10.50 17.18
CA PHE A 251 -5.20 11.78 17.87
C PHE A 251 -6.28 12.15 18.89
N THR A 252 -7.38 11.39 18.95
CA THR A 252 -8.30 11.40 20.10
C THR A 252 -7.64 10.67 21.28
N ASN A 253 -6.68 11.33 21.95
CA ASN A 253 -5.75 10.70 22.89
C ASN A 253 -6.42 9.90 24.02
N GLN A 254 -7.55 10.38 24.54
CA GLN A 254 -8.34 9.66 25.54
C GLN A 254 -8.93 8.34 25.02
N LEU A 255 -9.38 8.30 23.75
CA LEU A 255 -9.79 7.06 23.09
C LEU A 255 -8.59 6.13 22.89
N ARG A 256 -7.45 6.65 22.42
CA ARG A 256 -6.22 5.87 22.23
C ARG A 256 -5.77 5.17 23.52
N LYS A 257 -5.77 5.85 24.67
CA LYS A 257 -5.50 5.23 25.98
C LYS A 257 -6.49 4.14 26.36
N ALA A 258 -7.77 4.31 26.03
CA ALA A 258 -8.78 3.28 26.28
C ALA A 258 -8.59 2.06 25.36
N VAL A 259 -8.24 2.29 24.09
CA VAL A 259 -7.93 1.23 23.11
C VAL A 259 -6.76 0.36 23.58
N TYR A 260 -5.67 0.95 24.10
CA TYR A 260 -4.55 0.18 24.65
C TYR A 260 -4.93 -0.69 25.87
N LYS A 261 -5.96 -0.33 26.62
CA LYS A 261 -6.41 -1.05 27.83
C LYS A 261 -7.49 -2.11 27.56
N MET A 262 -7.85 -2.37 26.31
CA MET A 262 -8.77 -3.46 25.97
C MET A 262 -8.08 -4.83 26.12
N PRO A 263 -8.72 -5.83 26.75
CA PRO A 263 -8.17 -7.18 26.90
C PRO A 263 -8.22 -7.91 25.55
N THR A 264 -7.05 -8.23 24.99
CA THR A 264 -6.91 -8.85 23.67
C THR A 264 -5.95 -10.04 23.66
N GLU A 265 -5.42 -10.49 24.79
CA GLU A 265 -4.39 -11.56 24.85
C GLU A 265 -4.88 -12.88 24.21
N SER A 266 -6.16 -13.21 24.41
CA SER A 266 -6.81 -14.40 23.83
C SER A 266 -7.28 -14.25 22.38
N ASP A 267 -7.21 -13.05 21.81
CA ASP A 267 -7.82 -12.76 20.51
C ASP A 267 -6.99 -13.30 19.32
N ASP A 268 -7.69 -13.72 18.27
CA ASP A 268 -7.08 -14.11 16.99
C ASP A 268 -6.37 -12.90 16.34
N SER A 269 -5.09 -13.10 16.00
CA SER A 269 -4.19 -12.06 15.44
C SER A 269 -4.66 -11.41 14.13
N THR A 270 -5.55 -12.09 13.39
CA THR A 270 -6.06 -11.71 12.06
C THR A 270 -7.53 -11.29 12.06
N LYS A 271 -8.35 -11.83 12.96
CA LYS A 271 -9.80 -11.60 13.00
C LYS A 271 -10.24 -10.55 14.02
N SER A 272 -9.44 -10.24 15.04
CA SER A 272 -9.82 -9.23 16.05
C SER A 272 -9.55 -7.80 15.58
N VAL A 273 -10.63 -7.05 15.35
CA VAL A 273 -10.59 -5.60 15.05
C VAL A 273 -9.94 -4.81 16.18
N ALA A 274 -10.21 -5.17 17.44
CA ALA A 274 -9.66 -4.49 18.61
C ALA A 274 -8.13 -4.61 18.66
N LEU A 275 -7.60 -5.83 18.47
CA LEU A 275 -6.16 -6.07 18.41
C LEU A 275 -5.52 -5.45 17.15
N ALA A 276 -6.21 -5.48 16.01
CA ALA A 276 -5.72 -4.84 14.80
C ALA A 276 -5.62 -3.31 14.94
N LEU A 277 -6.58 -2.67 15.61
CA LEU A 277 -6.52 -1.24 15.92
C LEU A 277 -5.42 -0.92 16.94
N GLN A 278 -5.28 -1.73 18.00
CA GLN A 278 -4.16 -1.60 18.95
C GLN A 278 -2.80 -1.66 18.24
N ARG A 279 -2.62 -2.59 17.29
CA ARG A 279 -1.41 -2.70 16.46
C ARG A 279 -1.18 -1.43 15.63
N VAL A 280 -2.19 -0.91 14.94
CA VAL A 280 -2.09 0.34 14.17
C VAL A 280 -1.73 1.52 15.06
N PHE A 281 -2.40 1.70 16.21
CA PHE A 281 -2.11 2.81 17.13
C PHE A 281 -0.71 2.70 17.74
N PHE A 282 -0.27 1.50 18.13
CA PHE A 282 1.07 1.26 18.63
C PHE A 282 2.14 1.57 17.57
N GLU A 283 1.95 1.10 16.34
CA GLU A 283 2.86 1.40 15.23
C GLU A 283 2.86 2.90 14.88
N LEU A 284 1.71 3.59 14.90
CA LEU A 284 1.64 5.05 14.70
C LEU A 284 2.38 5.85 15.80
N GLN A 285 2.59 5.27 16.98
CA GLN A 285 3.28 5.90 18.10
C GLN A 285 4.79 5.65 18.08
N PHE A 286 5.23 4.44 17.69
CA PHE A 286 6.64 4.05 17.79
C PHE A 286 7.36 3.86 16.44
N SER A 287 6.66 3.55 15.35
CA SER A 287 7.30 3.36 14.04
C SER A 287 7.87 4.67 13.50
N ASP A 288 8.98 4.57 12.77
CA ASP A 288 9.53 5.65 11.93
C ASP A 288 9.12 5.46 10.45
N LYS A 289 8.57 4.28 10.11
CA LYS A 289 8.14 3.93 8.75
C LYS A 289 6.60 3.93 8.65
N PRO A 290 6.02 4.29 7.49
CA PRO A 290 4.58 4.28 7.26
C PRO A 290 3.90 2.97 7.66
N VAL A 291 2.79 3.07 8.38
CA VAL A 291 2.16 1.97 9.11
C VAL A 291 1.15 1.23 8.22
N GLY A 292 1.17 -0.11 8.25
CA GLY A 292 0.34 -0.93 7.36
C GLY A 292 -1.01 -1.32 7.96
N THR A 293 -2.12 -1.01 7.26
CA THR A 293 -3.49 -1.38 7.71
C THR A 293 -3.96 -2.76 7.22
N LYS A 294 -3.11 -3.55 6.53
CA LYS A 294 -3.43 -4.88 5.93
C LYS A 294 -4.06 -5.91 6.88
N LYS A 295 -3.74 -5.87 8.18
CA LYS A 295 -4.36 -6.77 9.19
C LYS A 295 -5.70 -6.22 9.71
N LEU A 296 -5.91 -4.91 9.64
CA LEU A 296 -7.15 -4.26 10.05
C LEU A 296 -8.26 -4.51 9.02
N THR A 297 -8.01 -4.27 7.73
CA THR A 297 -8.98 -4.54 6.65
C THR A 297 -9.46 -6.00 6.69
N LYS A 298 -8.53 -6.96 6.80
CA LYS A 298 -8.85 -8.38 6.97
C LYS A 298 -9.69 -8.69 8.22
N SER A 299 -9.50 -7.97 9.33
CA SER A 299 -10.31 -8.15 10.54
C SER A 299 -11.74 -7.63 10.42
N PHE A 300 -12.03 -6.78 9.43
CA PHE A 300 -13.40 -6.40 9.05
C PHE A 300 -14.08 -7.44 8.14
N GLY A 301 -13.33 -8.41 7.62
CA GLY A 301 -13.81 -9.36 6.61
C GLY A 301 -13.70 -8.85 5.17
N TRP A 302 -13.03 -7.72 4.94
CA TRP A 302 -12.77 -7.20 3.60
C TRP A 302 -11.67 -8.02 2.91
N GLU A 303 -11.97 -8.53 1.73
CA GLU A 303 -11.01 -9.16 0.84
C GLU A 303 -10.21 -8.11 0.04
N THR A 304 -9.22 -8.56 -0.73
CA THR A 304 -8.34 -7.66 -1.49
C THR A 304 -9.12 -6.79 -2.49
N LEU A 305 -10.19 -7.34 -3.08
CA LEU A 305 -11.07 -6.63 -4.02
C LEU A 305 -11.93 -5.57 -3.32
N ASP A 306 -12.49 -5.88 -2.14
CA ASP A 306 -13.28 -4.93 -1.34
C ASP A 306 -12.45 -3.70 -0.93
N SER A 307 -11.13 -3.85 -0.77
CA SER A 307 -10.23 -2.73 -0.46
C SER A 307 -10.09 -1.68 -1.58
N PHE A 308 -10.65 -1.94 -2.77
CA PHE A 308 -10.81 -0.98 -3.87
C PHE A 308 -12.22 -0.33 -3.91
N MET A 309 -13.16 -0.76 -3.07
CA MET A 309 -14.47 -0.14 -2.92
C MET A 309 -14.46 0.91 -1.81
N GLN A 310 -14.99 2.10 -2.11
CA GLN A 310 -15.17 3.15 -1.11
C GLN A 310 -16.45 2.87 -0.31
N HIS A 311 -16.30 2.61 0.98
CA HIS A 311 -17.41 2.51 1.92
C HIS A 311 -17.76 3.88 2.51
N ASP A 312 -19.00 4.05 2.98
CA ASP A 312 -19.40 5.26 3.69
C ASP A 312 -18.58 5.39 4.99
N VAL A 313 -17.91 6.55 5.16
CA VAL A 313 -17.10 6.86 6.33
C VAL A 313 -17.93 6.86 7.61
N GLN A 314 -19.20 7.26 7.55
CA GLN A 314 -20.11 7.24 8.68
C GLN A 314 -20.46 5.81 9.10
N GLU A 315 -20.76 4.93 8.14
CA GLU A 315 -21.02 3.52 8.42
C GLU A 315 -19.78 2.84 9.00
N PHE A 316 -18.62 3.04 8.39
CA PHE A 316 -17.36 2.48 8.87
C PHE A 316 -17.00 2.98 10.28
N LEU A 317 -17.14 4.29 10.54
CA LEU A 317 -16.93 4.86 11.88
C LEU A 317 -17.84 4.23 12.92
N ARG A 318 -19.14 4.12 12.64
CA ARG A 318 -20.12 3.55 13.58
C ARG A 318 -19.85 2.07 13.84
N VAL A 319 -19.60 1.27 12.81
CA VAL A 319 -19.24 -0.15 12.95
C VAL A 319 -17.93 -0.33 13.75
N LEU A 320 -16.95 0.56 13.59
CA LEU A 320 -15.72 0.56 14.39
C LEU A 320 -16.00 0.92 15.86
N LEU A 321 -16.73 2.01 16.12
CA LEU A 321 -17.09 2.43 17.48
C LEU A 321 -17.94 1.38 18.21
N ASP A 322 -18.93 0.77 17.56
CA ASP A 322 -19.77 -0.29 18.11
C ASP A 322 -18.94 -1.53 18.48
N LYS A 323 -18.00 -1.95 17.62
CA LYS A 323 -17.09 -3.07 17.90
C LYS A 323 -16.15 -2.76 19.07
N LEU A 324 -15.67 -1.51 19.19
CA LEU A 324 -14.84 -1.07 20.32
C LEU A 324 -15.65 -1.02 21.62
N GLU A 325 -16.83 -0.42 21.62
CA GLU A 325 -17.69 -0.36 22.81
C GLU A 325 -18.06 -1.77 23.29
N SER A 326 -18.43 -2.67 22.37
CA SER A 326 -18.71 -4.07 22.66
C SER A 326 -17.53 -4.78 23.35
N LYS A 327 -16.29 -4.53 22.88
CA LYS A 327 -15.07 -5.09 23.47
C LYS A 327 -14.67 -4.43 24.80
N MET A 328 -15.06 -3.18 25.03
CA MET A 328 -14.79 -2.44 26.28
C MET A 328 -15.77 -2.76 27.41
N LYS A 329 -16.91 -3.44 27.15
CA LYS A 329 -17.87 -3.84 28.19
C LYS A 329 -17.26 -4.85 29.16
N GLY A 330 -17.50 -4.67 30.45
CA GLY A 330 -16.89 -5.47 31.53
C GLY A 330 -15.43 -5.15 31.83
N THR A 331 -14.89 -4.03 31.32
CA THR A 331 -13.48 -3.62 31.51
C THR A 331 -13.36 -2.32 32.29
N CYS A 332 -12.14 -1.97 32.73
CA CYS A 332 -11.87 -0.69 33.40
C CYS A 332 -12.08 0.56 32.51
N VAL A 333 -12.32 0.39 31.21
CA VAL A 333 -12.55 1.47 30.23
C VAL A 333 -13.97 1.44 29.63
N GLU A 334 -14.90 0.70 30.25
CA GLU A 334 -16.30 0.65 29.85
C GLU A 334 -16.94 2.04 29.75
N GLY A 335 -17.80 2.21 28.75
CA GLY A 335 -18.52 3.47 28.49
C GLY A 335 -17.63 4.63 28.02
N THR A 336 -16.37 4.40 27.64
CA THR A 336 -15.50 5.48 27.12
C THR A 336 -16.01 6.03 25.79
N VAL A 337 -16.48 5.17 24.88
CA VAL A 337 -17.03 5.58 23.57
C VAL A 337 -18.28 6.47 23.75
N PRO A 338 -19.34 6.05 24.47
CA PRO A 338 -20.45 6.94 24.81
C PRO A 338 -20.01 8.24 25.48
N ARG A 339 -19.09 8.20 26.45
CA ARG A 339 -18.65 9.40 27.20
C ARG A 339 -17.93 10.44 26.31
N LEU A 340 -17.29 10.02 25.23
CA LEU A 340 -16.59 10.90 24.30
C LEU A 340 -17.48 11.42 23.17
N PHE A 341 -18.41 10.61 22.68
CA PHE A 341 -19.11 10.83 21.41
C PHE A 341 -20.64 10.85 21.51
N GLU A 342 -21.26 10.36 22.59
CA GLU A 342 -22.73 10.35 22.74
C GLU A 342 -23.26 11.76 23.04
N GLY A 343 -23.96 12.33 22.05
CA GLY A 343 -24.88 13.44 22.25
C GLY A 343 -26.31 12.98 22.46
N LYS A 344 -27.18 13.90 22.90
CA LYS A 344 -28.62 13.67 23.08
C LYS A 344 -29.41 14.75 22.37
N MET A 345 -30.38 14.31 21.57
CA MET A 345 -31.35 15.18 20.91
C MET A 345 -32.77 14.75 21.27
N THR A 346 -33.71 15.68 21.15
CA THR A 346 -35.12 15.48 21.42
C THR A 346 -35.90 15.78 20.16
N SER A 347 -36.39 14.72 19.51
CA SER A 347 -37.28 14.78 18.36
C SER A 347 -38.72 14.99 18.88
N TYR A 348 -39.39 16.05 18.44
CA TYR A 348 -40.76 16.37 18.86
C TYR A 348 -41.70 16.52 17.66
N ILE A 349 -42.96 16.13 17.88
CA ILE A 349 -44.07 16.33 16.94
C ILE A 349 -45.24 16.91 17.74
N LYS A 350 -45.76 18.06 17.34
CA LYS A 350 -46.84 18.77 18.03
C LYS A 350 -47.97 19.08 17.06
N CYS A 351 -49.15 18.51 17.30
CA CYS A 351 -50.33 18.78 16.47
C CYS A 351 -50.79 20.23 16.62
N LYS A 352 -51.16 20.89 15.52
CA LYS A 352 -51.63 22.30 15.52
C LYS A 352 -53.06 22.43 16.05
N ASN A 353 -53.93 21.49 15.66
CA ASN A 353 -55.37 21.54 15.91
C ASN A 353 -55.84 20.71 17.12
N VAL A 354 -54.95 19.91 17.71
CA VAL A 354 -55.25 18.97 18.81
C VAL A 354 -54.11 19.03 19.82
N ASN A 355 -54.41 18.96 21.13
CA ASN A 355 -53.38 19.03 22.18
C ASN A 355 -52.64 17.69 22.37
N VAL A 356 -52.09 17.16 21.28
CA VAL A 356 -51.28 15.94 21.23
C VAL A 356 -49.87 16.33 20.82
N SER A 357 -48.90 15.95 21.65
CA SER A 357 -47.48 16.10 21.38
C SER A 357 -46.76 14.77 21.64
N SER A 358 -46.04 14.28 20.64
CA SER A 358 -45.08 13.19 20.79
C SER A 358 -43.69 13.78 21.02
N THR A 359 -42.91 13.19 21.92
CA THR A 359 -41.53 13.62 22.20
C THR A 359 -40.68 12.39 22.47
N ARG A 360 -39.59 12.25 21.73
CA ARG A 360 -38.67 11.12 21.81
C ARG A 360 -37.25 11.64 22.00
N VAL A 361 -36.59 11.17 23.05
CA VAL A 361 -35.15 11.42 23.27
C VAL A 361 -34.37 10.35 22.52
N GLU A 362 -33.40 10.77 21.72
CA GLU A 362 -32.57 9.93 20.87
C GLU A 362 -31.09 10.28 21.11
N THR A 363 -30.22 9.26 21.16
CA THR A 363 -28.78 9.42 21.27
C THR A 363 -28.15 9.47 19.88
N PHE A 364 -27.07 10.23 19.72
CA PHE A 364 -26.32 10.33 18.48
C PHE A 364 -24.81 10.29 18.72
N TYR A 365 -24.05 9.81 17.73
CA TYR A 365 -22.58 9.76 17.72
C TYR A 365 -21.95 10.71 16.70
N ASP A 366 -22.78 11.24 15.82
CA ASP A 366 -22.45 12.13 14.71
C ASP A 366 -23.67 12.99 14.36
N ILE A 367 -23.45 14.13 13.71
CA ILE A 367 -24.50 15.00 13.16
C ILE A 367 -24.28 15.17 11.67
N GLN A 368 -25.32 14.89 10.88
CA GLN A 368 -25.34 15.14 9.44
C GLN A 368 -25.86 16.57 9.17
N LEU A 369 -25.01 17.42 8.60
CA LEU A 369 -25.37 18.79 8.24
C LEU A 369 -25.66 18.87 6.74
N ASN A 370 -26.88 19.32 6.42
CA ASN A 370 -27.24 19.67 5.05
C ASN A 370 -26.52 20.96 4.63
N ILE A 371 -25.82 20.91 3.50
CA ILE A 371 -25.08 22.04 2.94
C ILE A 371 -25.79 22.68 1.74
N LYS A 372 -26.79 22.02 1.16
CA LYS A 372 -27.38 22.43 -0.11
C LYS A 372 -28.12 23.76 0.06
N GLY A 373 -27.62 24.81 -0.58
CA GLY A 373 -28.14 26.17 -0.42
C GLY A 373 -27.82 26.82 0.93
N LYS A 374 -26.82 26.33 1.67
CA LYS A 374 -26.31 26.91 2.93
C LYS A 374 -24.89 27.43 2.71
N LYS A 375 -24.55 28.58 3.29
CA LYS A 375 -23.23 29.21 3.15
C LYS A 375 -22.22 28.74 4.19
N ASN A 376 -22.69 28.42 5.40
CA ASN A 376 -21.84 28.13 6.54
C ASN A 376 -22.51 27.19 7.55
N ILE A 377 -21.70 26.74 8.50
CA ILE A 377 -22.09 25.86 9.61
C ILE A 377 -23.28 26.40 10.43
N ASP A 378 -23.37 27.71 10.67
CA ASP A 378 -24.48 28.33 11.41
C ASP A 378 -25.82 28.22 10.68
N GLU A 379 -25.83 28.42 9.37
CA GLU A 379 -27.04 28.26 8.55
C GLU A 379 -27.51 26.79 8.54
N SER A 380 -26.58 25.82 8.50
CA SER A 380 -26.92 24.39 8.58
C SER A 380 -27.44 23.97 9.96
N PHE A 381 -26.86 24.48 11.07
CA PHE A 381 -27.41 24.19 12.40
C PHE A 381 -28.80 24.83 12.60
N LYS A 382 -29.04 26.04 12.09
CA LYS A 382 -30.37 26.68 12.09
C LYS A 382 -31.40 25.89 11.27
N ASP A 383 -30.98 25.33 10.14
CA ASP A 383 -31.80 24.43 9.31
C ASP A 383 -32.16 23.15 10.08
N TYR A 384 -31.17 22.55 10.76
CA TYR A 384 -31.33 21.30 11.52
C TYR A 384 -32.34 21.41 12.67
N ILE A 385 -32.38 22.55 13.36
CA ILE A 385 -33.37 22.80 14.43
C ILE A 385 -34.67 23.46 13.92
N SER A 386 -34.81 23.66 12.60
CA SER A 386 -36.00 24.31 12.05
C SER A 386 -37.24 23.41 12.14
N THR A 387 -38.42 24.01 12.30
CA THR A 387 -39.69 23.28 12.39
C THR A 387 -40.23 22.96 11.01
N GLU A 388 -40.27 21.67 10.67
CA GLU A 388 -40.99 21.13 9.52
C GLU A 388 -42.51 21.16 9.81
N THR A 389 -43.30 21.73 8.90
CA THR A 389 -44.77 21.61 8.98
C THR A 389 -45.22 20.39 8.19
N LEU A 390 -45.92 19.49 8.88
CA LEU A 390 -46.58 18.31 8.32
C LEU A 390 -48.01 18.68 7.91
N ASP A 391 -48.19 19.02 6.64
CA ASP A 391 -49.48 19.38 6.03
C ASP A 391 -49.77 18.60 4.73
N GLY A 392 -50.88 18.94 4.06
CA GLY A 392 -51.27 18.32 2.79
C GLY A 392 -51.44 16.80 2.89
N GLU A 393 -50.64 16.06 2.10
CA GLU A 393 -50.58 14.60 2.09
C GLU A 393 -49.63 14.03 3.17
N ASN A 394 -48.75 14.85 3.75
CA ASN A 394 -47.74 14.47 4.76
C ASN A 394 -48.24 14.60 6.21
N LYS A 395 -49.57 14.55 6.43
CA LYS A 395 -50.17 14.73 7.76
C LYS A 395 -49.75 13.62 8.73
N TYR A 396 -49.57 14.00 10.00
CA TYR A 396 -49.16 13.09 11.06
C TYR A 396 -50.34 12.23 11.53
N ASP A 397 -50.16 10.91 11.60
CA ASP A 397 -51.14 10.01 12.23
C ASP A 397 -51.05 10.12 13.76
N ALA A 398 -52.01 10.82 14.34
CA ALA A 398 -52.16 11.01 15.79
C ALA A 398 -53.01 9.89 16.45
N GLY A 399 -53.14 8.72 15.82
CA GLY A 399 -53.82 7.55 16.37
C GLY A 399 -55.32 7.77 16.53
N GLU A 400 -55.79 7.92 17.77
CA GLU A 400 -57.22 8.18 18.07
C GLU A 400 -57.75 9.48 17.43
N HIS A 401 -56.86 10.41 17.07
CA HIS A 401 -57.21 11.67 16.40
C HIS A 401 -57.02 11.66 14.87
N GLY A 402 -56.56 10.52 14.31
CA GLY A 402 -56.30 10.35 12.88
C GLY A 402 -55.25 11.30 12.31
N LEU A 403 -55.30 11.54 11.00
CA LEU A 403 -54.36 12.40 10.28
C LEU A 403 -54.55 13.88 10.65
N GLN A 404 -53.55 14.46 11.30
CA GLN A 404 -53.53 15.84 11.79
C GLN A 404 -52.37 16.65 11.19
N GLU A 405 -52.58 17.96 11.09
CA GLU A 405 -51.51 18.90 10.78
C GLU A 405 -50.66 19.14 12.02
N ALA A 406 -49.34 18.99 11.88
CA ALA A 406 -48.41 19.01 12.99
C ALA A 406 -47.11 19.77 12.66
N GLU A 407 -46.37 20.15 13.69
CA GLU A 407 -45.03 20.71 13.62
C GLU A 407 -44.05 19.64 14.13
N LYS A 408 -43.10 19.26 13.31
CA LYS A 408 -42.02 18.33 13.63
C LYS A 408 -40.71 19.11 13.74
N GLY A 409 -39.91 18.81 14.74
CA GLY A 409 -38.60 19.45 14.91
C GLY A 409 -37.67 18.63 15.79
N VAL A 410 -36.41 19.06 15.85
CA VAL A 410 -35.36 18.45 16.67
C VAL A 410 -34.72 19.54 17.50
N ILE A 411 -34.45 19.26 18.77
CA ILE A 411 -33.72 20.16 19.68
C ILE A 411 -32.57 19.40 20.32
N PHE A 412 -31.38 20.01 20.40
CA PHE A 412 -30.26 19.38 21.10
C PHE A 412 -30.43 19.53 22.61
N ALA A 413 -30.35 18.42 23.33
CA ALA A 413 -30.35 18.38 24.79
C ALA A 413 -28.92 18.46 25.35
N SER A 414 -27.96 17.79 24.70
CA SER A 414 -26.54 17.87 25.06
C SER A 414 -25.62 17.48 23.90
N PHE A 415 -24.56 18.25 23.67
CA PHE A 415 -23.48 17.91 22.74
C PHE A 415 -22.34 17.12 23.45
N PRO A 416 -21.71 16.16 22.75
CA PRO A 416 -20.60 15.34 23.29
C PRO A 416 -19.28 16.13 23.42
N PRO A 417 -18.30 15.66 24.22
CA PRO A 417 -16.96 16.25 24.27
C PRO A 417 -16.22 16.29 22.93
N VAL A 418 -16.40 15.27 22.09
CA VAL A 418 -15.88 15.19 20.71
C VAL A 418 -17.06 15.09 19.75
N LEU A 419 -17.16 16.07 18.86
CA LEU A 419 -18.30 16.25 17.97
C LEU A 419 -17.90 15.94 16.52
N HIS A 420 -18.49 14.90 15.95
CA HIS A 420 -18.35 14.55 14.54
C HIS A 420 -19.46 15.21 13.72
N LEU A 421 -19.09 16.04 12.75
CA LEU A 421 -20.00 16.71 11.84
C LEU A 421 -19.76 16.20 10.42
N HIS A 422 -20.70 15.44 9.88
CA HIS A 422 -20.69 14.98 8.49
C HIS A 422 -21.37 16.03 7.61
N LEU A 423 -20.65 16.54 6.62
CA LEU A 423 -21.18 17.48 5.64
C LEU A 423 -21.77 16.66 4.48
N MET A 424 -23.07 16.80 4.21
CA MET A 424 -23.81 16.00 3.23
C MET A 424 -23.48 16.41 1.77
N ARG A 425 -22.19 16.34 1.40
CA ARG A 425 -21.67 16.55 0.03
C ARG A 425 -22.03 15.44 -0.93
N PHE A 426 -22.21 14.22 -0.43
CA PHE A 426 -22.59 13.06 -1.22
C PHE A 426 -24.09 12.81 -1.02
N GLN A 427 -24.87 12.90 -2.09
CA GLN A 427 -26.29 12.54 -2.05
C GLN A 427 -26.66 11.79 -3.32
N TYR A 428 -27.57 10.83 -3.21
CA TYR A 428 -28.15 10.13 -4.35
C TYR A 428 -29.18 11.04 -5.04
N ASP A 429 -29.01 11.27 -6.34
CA ASP A 429 -29.99 11.97 -7.18
C ASP A 429 -30.89 10.93 -7.89
N PRO A 430 -32.18 10.81 -7.51
CA PRO A 430 -33.09 9.85 -8.12
C PRO A 430 -33.48 10.21 -9.57
N ILE A 431 -33.14 11.41 -10.07
CA ILE A 431 -33.41 11.80 -11.46
C ILE A 431 -32.33 11.25 -12.40
N THR A 432 -31.07 11.24 -11.95
CA THR A 432 -29.93 10.74 -12.73
C THR A 432 -29.55 9.30 -12.41
N ASP A 433 -30.22 8.67 -11.43
CA ASP A 433 -29.91 7.32 -10.91
C ASP A 433 -28.42 7.19 -10.51
N SER A 434 -27.90 8.24 -9.89
CA SER A 434 -26.47 8.34 -9.57
C SER A 434 -26.23 9.16 -8.30
N SER A 435 -25.17 8.82 -7.58
CA SER A 435 -24.67 9.67 -6.50
C SER A 435 -23.97 10.89 -7.08
N VAL A 436 -24.30 12.09 -6.60
CA VAL A 436 -23.69 13.37 -7.00
C VAL A 436 -22.88 13.97 -5.85
N LYS A 437 -21.75 14.62 -6.18
CA LYS A 437 -20.93 15.38 -5.22
C LYS A 437 -21.23 16.87 -5.30
N PHE A 438 -21.67 17.47 -4.20
CA PHE A 438 -21.82 18.91 -4.06
C PHE A 438 -20.48 19.56 -3.68
N ASN A 439 -19.85 20.21 -4.65
CA ASN A 439 -18.61 20.96 -4.48
C ASN A 439 -18.82 22.42 -4.06
N ASP A 440 -20.07 22.81 -3.74
CA ASP A 440 -20.44 24.17 -3.33
C ASP A 440 -19.60 24.70 -2.16
N ARG A 441 -19.38 26.01 -2.14
CA ARG A 441 -18.59 26.71 -1.11
C ARG A 441 -19.36 26.73 0.22
N PHE A 442 -18.80 26.08 1.23
CA PHE A 442 -19.38 25.95 2.57
C PHE A 442 -18.34 26.26 3.64
N GLU A 443 -18.57 27.33 4.41
CA GLU A 443 -17.63 27.83 5.42
C GLU A 443 -17.81 27.14 6.78
N PHE A 444 -16.69 26.82 7.41
CA PHE A 444 -16.59 26.30 8.78
C PHE A 444 -15.43 26.99 9.49
N TYR A 445 -15.49 27.10 10.82
CA TYR A 445 -14.62 28.01 11.57
C TYR A 445 -13.74 27.25 12.58
N GLU A 446 -12.61 27.84 12.97
CA GLU A 446 -11.72 27.22 13.98
C GLU A 446 -12.40 27.12 15.35
N HIS A 447 -13.21 28.11 15.71
CA HIS A 447 -14.00 28.13 16.94
C HIS A 447 -15.48 28.32 16.61
N ILE A 448 -16.34 27.50 17.22
CA ILE A 448 -17.80 27.61 17.11
C ILE A 448 -18.43 27.60 18.51
N ASN A 449 -19.47 28.40 18.70
CA ASN A 449 -20.32 28.36 19.89
C ASN A 449 -21.66 27.72 19.52
N LEU A 450 -22.05 26.66 20.22
CA LEU A 450 -23.28 25.92 19.98
C LEU A 450 -24.37 26.14 21.05
N ASP A 451 -24.18 27.09 21.97
CA ASP A 451 -25.13 27.36 23.06
C ASP A 451 -26.51 27.79 22.53
N ALA A 452 -26.55 28.47 21.37
CA ALA A 452 -27.78 28.92 20.73
C ALA A 452 -28.68 27.79 20.20
N TYR A 453 -28.16 26.57 20.09
CA TYR A 453 -28.87 25.40 19.55
C TYR A 453 -29.31 24.39 20.63
N LEU A 454 -28.94 24.62 21.90
CA LEU A 454 -29.32 23.80 23.04
C LEU A 454 -30.67 24.23 23.63
N GLN A 455 -31.46 23.26 24.09
CA GLN A 455 -32.76 23.49 24.73
C GLN A 455 -32.63 24.31 26.04
N GLU A 456 -31.58 24.03 26.81
CA GLU A 456 -31.27 24.68 28.08
C GLU A 456 -29.83 25.21 28.03
N LYS A 457 -29.57 26.32 28.72
CA LYS A 457 -28.20 26.85 28.82
C LYS A 457 -27.33 25.86 29.60
N PRO A 458 -26.24 25.34 29.02
CA PRO A 458 -25.40 24.36 29.70
C PRO A 458 -24.60 25.01 30.85
N GLU A 459 -24.26 24.24 31.88
CA GLU A 459 -23.44 24.71 33.02
C GLU A 459 -22.03 25.16 32.60
N THR A 460 -21.51 24.58 31.51
CA THR A 460 -20.28 24.99 30.85
C THR A 460 -20.62 25.38 29.41
N PRO A 461 -20.03 26.44 28.83
CA PRO A 461 -20.29 26.80 27.44
C PRO A 461 -20.11 25.64 26.47
N ALA A 462 -20.93 25.60 25.43
CA ALA A 462 -20.76 24.73 24.27
C ALA A 462 -19.83 25.40 23.24
N ASP A 463 -18.67 25.87 23.70
CA ASP A 463 -17.57 26.34 22.88
C ASP A 463 -16.72 25.15 22.42
N TYR A 464 -16.44 25.10 21.12
CA TYR A 464 -15.73 24.01 20.47
C TYR A 464 -14.62 24.53 19.56
N THR A 465 -13.45 23.92 19.66
CA THR A 465 -12.29 24.16 18.78
C THR A 465 -12.16 23.03 17.75
N LEU A 466 -11.92 23.40 16.49
CA LEU A 466 -11.72 22.47 15.37
C LEU A 466 -10.41 21.68 15.55
N HIS A 467 -10.52 20.35 15.52
CA HIS A 467 -9.43 19.42 15.72
C HIS A 467 -8.99 18.71 14.44
N ALA A 468 -9.94 18.30 13.59
CA ALA A 468 -9.64 17.64 12.32
C ALA A 468 -10.62 18.05 11.20
N VAL A 469 -10.11 18.04 9.97
CA VAL A 469 -10.84 18.32 8.71
C VAL A 469 -10.51 17.20 7.74
N LEU A 470 -11.46 16.32 7.47
CA LEU A 470 -11.32 15.24 6.50
C LEU A 470 -11.80 15.74 5.13
N VAL A 471 -10.94 15.59 4.13
CA VAL A 471 -11.05 16.23 2.82
C VAL A 471 -11.04 15.18 1.73
N HIS A 472 -11.90 15.35 0.73
CA HIS A 472 -11.97 14.48 -0.44
C HIS A 472 -11.74 15.30 -1.72
N SER A 473 -10.74 14.90 -2.51
CA SER A 473 -10.43 15.44 -3.83
C SER A 473 -10.80 14.45 -4.92
N GLY A 474 -11.78 14.78 -5.76
CA GLY A 474 -12.29 13.88 -6.81
C GLY A 474 -13.80 13.84 -6.89
N ASP A 475 -14.33 12.89 -7.66
CA ASP A 475 -15.76 12.66 -7.86
C ASP A 475 -16.22 11.40 -7.12
N ASN A 476 -17.44 10.91 -7.39
CA ASN A 476 -18.01 9.76 -6.68
C ASN A 476 -17.56 8.39 -7.21
N HIS A 477 -16.83 8.35 -8.33
CA HIS A 477 -16.29 7.12 -8.91
C HIS A 477 -14.80 6.95 -8.61
N GLY A 478 -14.10 8.05 -8.32
CA GLY A 478 -12.71 8.03 -7.91
C GLY A 478 -12.26 9.35 -7.30
N GLY A 479 -11.48 9.23 -6.23
CA GLY A 479 -10.88 10.39 -5.57
C GLY A 479 -9.96 9.98 -4.43
N HIS A 480 -9.28 11.00 -3.91
CA HIS A 480 -8.25 10.88 -2.90
C HIS A 480 -8.70 11.52 -1.59
N TYR A 481 -8.42 10.86 -0.47
CA TYR A 481 -8.81 11.34 0.85
C TYR A 481 -7.58 11.70 1.67
N VAL A 482 -7.60 12.89 2.23
CA VAL A 482 -6.55 13.40 3.12
C VAL A 482 -7.20 13.96 4.38
N VAL A 483 -6.46 14.03 5.48
CA VAL A 483 -6.95 14.66 6.70
C VAL A 483 -5.97 15.71 7.22
N PHE A 484 -6.50 16.87 7.56
CA PHE A 484 -5.78 17.93 8.26
C PHE A 484 -6.12 17.81 9.74
N ILE A 485 -5.11 17.73 10.62
CA ILE A 485 -5.31 17.57 12.06
C ILE A 485 -4.46 18.60 12.80
N ASN A 486 -4.98 19.10 13.93
CA ASN A 486 -4.30 19.91 14.94
C ASN A 486 -4.09 19.04 16.20
N PRO A 487 -3.03 18.21 16.26
CA PRO A 487 -2.98 17.06 17.18
C PRO A 487 -2.99 17.40 18.66
N LYS A 488 -2.53 18.60 19.02
CA LYS A 488 -2.45 19.09 20.41
C LYS A 488 -3.49 20.17 20.74
N GLY A 489 -4.30 20.58 19.75
CA GLY A 489 -5.19 21.74 19.91
C GLY A 489 -4.43 23.06 20.07
N ASP A 490 -3.17 23.15 19.62
CA ASP A 490 -2.29 24.33 19.77
C ASP A 490 -2.21 25.20 18.51
N GLY A 491 -3.00 24.87 17.48
CA GLY A 491 -3.08 25.60 16.22
C GLY A 491 -2.04 25.17 15.17
N LYS A 492 -1.22 24.16 15.48
CA LYS A 492 -0.17 23.66 14.57
C LYS A 492 -0.71 22.51 13.73
N TRP A 493 -1.24 22.86 12.56
CA TRP A 493 -1.83 21.94 11.62
C TRP A 493 -0.81 21.05 10.91
N CYS A 494 -1.19 19.80 10.68
CA CYS A 494 -0.47 18.84 9.85
C CYS A 494 -1.44 18.19 8.86
N LYS A 495 -1.03 18.10 7.59
CA LYS A 495 -1.69 17.33 6.53
C LYS A 495 -1.16 15.90 6.59
N PHE A 496 -2.06 14.94 6.78
CA PHE A 496 -1.81 13.51 6.71
C PHE A 496 -2.33 13.02 5.36
N ASP A 497 -1.41 12.75 4.46
CA ASP A 497 -1.63 12.35 3.07
C ASP A 497 -1.07 10.93 2.90
N ASP A 498 -1.88 9.94 3.28
CA ASP A 498 -1.47 8.55 3.47
C ASP A 498 -0.12 8.39 4.20
N ASP A 499 0.97 8.01 3.52
CA ASP A 499 2.29 7.77 4.10
C ASP A 499 3.10 9.05 4.34
N VAL A 500 2.73 10.14 3.66
CA VAL A 500 3.36 11.46 3.72
C VAL A 500 2.63 12.34 4.73
N VAL A 501 3.31 12.68 5.83
CA VAL A 501 2.82 13.69 6.79
C VAL A 501 3.64 14.96 6.64
N SER A 502 2.97 16.10 6.56
CA SER A 502 3.60 17.41 6.40
C SER A 502 2.95 18.47 7.28
N ARG A 503 3.72 19.48 7.70
CA ARG A 503 3.16 20.69 8.33
C ARG A 503 2.47 21.54 7.27
N CYS A 504 1.36 22.15 7.65
CA CYS A 504 0.60 23.08 6.83
C CYS A 504 0.10 24.26 7.68
N THR A 505 -0.32 25.32 6.99
CA THR A 505 -0.94 26.51 7.58
C THR A 505 -2.39 26.25 7.95
N LYS A 506 -2.93 27.12 8.81
CA LYS A 506 -4.38 27.14 9.14
C LYS A 506 -5.25 27.40 7.90
N GLN A 507 -4.79 28.22 6.94
CA GLN A 507 -5.53 28.51 5.71
C GLN A 507 -5.64 27.27 4.81
N GLU A 508 -4.57 26.50 4.68
CA GLU A 508 -4.59 25.22 3.95
C GLU A 508 -5.49 24.17 4.61
N ALA A 509 -5.56 24.13 5.94
CA ALA A 509 -6.42 23.21 6.67
C ALA A 509 -7.91 23.59 6.63
N ILE A 510 -8.24 24.89 6.64
CA ILE A 510 -9.61 25.40 6.80
C ILE A 510 -10.10 26.07 5.51
N GLU A 511 -9.56 27.24 5.17
CA GLU A 511 -10.08 28.13 4.12
C GLU A 511 -10.04 27.48 2.73
N TYR A 512 -8.97 26.75 2.41
CA TYR A 512 -8.82 26.08 1.12
C TYR A 512 -9.75 24.85 0.95
N ASN A 513 -10.40 24.40 2.02
CA ASN A 513 -11.26 23.22 2.04
C ASN A 513 -12.77 23.55 2.08
N TYR A 514 -13.16 24.84 2.00
CA TYR A 514 -14.57 25.25 1.89
C TYR A 514 -15.23 24.77 0.59
N GLY A 515 -14.47 24.53 -0.48
CA GLY A 515 -14.99 24.27 -1.82
C GLY A 515 -15.43 25.55 -2.56
N GLY A 516 -16.13 25.38 -3.67
CA GLY A 516 -16.53 26.46 -4.57
C GLY A 516 -15.92 26.35 -5.97
N HIS A 517 -16.33 27.28 -6.83
CA HIS A 517 -15.81 27.43 -8.19
C HIS A 517 -15.23 28.85 -8.30
N ASP A 518 -13.90 28.98 -8.31
CA ASP A 518 -13.25 30.25 -8.65
C ASP A 518 -13.28 30.43 -10.16
N GLU A 519 -14.01 31.46 -10.63
CA GLU A 519 -14.19 31.76 -12.06
C GLU A 519 -12.85 32.11 -12.76
N ASP A 520 -11.82 32.53 -12.01
CA ASP A 520 -10.47 32.84 -12.51
C ASP A 520 -9.56 31.61 -12.67
N MET A 521 -9.91 30.44 -12.12
CA MET A 521 -9.02 29.28 -12.00
C MET A 521 -9.24 28.17 -13.05
N ALA A 522 -9.71 28.51 -14.25
CA ALA A 522 -10.28 27.61 -15.28
C ALA A 522 -9.46 26.38 -15.78
N LEU A 523 -8.27 26.09 -15.21
CA LEU A 523 -7.57 24.81 -15.35
C LEU A 523 -6.84 24.42 -14.04
N THR A 524 -7.38 23.50 -13.23
CA THR A 524 -6.68 22.30 -12.69
C THR A 524 -7.46 21.55 -11.59
N VAL A 525 -7.01 20.32 -11.27
CA VAL A 525 -7.59 19.30 -10.37
C VAL A 525 -8.17 19.76 -9.02
N ARG A 526 -7.77 20.93 -8.47
CA ARG A 526 -8.30 21.44 -7.19
C ARG A 526 -9.80 21.77 -7.19
N HIS A 527 -10.44 21.92 -8.36
CA HIS A 527 -11.89 22.19 -8.47
C HIS A 527 -12.83 21.20 -7.75
N CYS A 528 -12.33 20.03 -7.35
CA CYS A 528 -13.11 18.98 -6.68
C CYS A 528 -12.60 18.66 -5.26
N THR A 529 -11.74 19.50 -4.66
CA THR A 529 -11.24 19.31 -3.28
C THR A 529 -12.12 20.04 -2.27
N ASN A 530 -12.62 19.34 -1.24
CA ASN A 530 -13.41 19.96 -0.16
C ASN A 530 -13.53 19.06 1.08
N ALA A 531 -13.77 19.69 2.23
CA ALA A 531 -14.06 18.99 3.48
C ALA A 531 -15.42 18.29 3.43
N TYR A 532 -15.48 17.02 3.85
CA TYR A 532 -16.73 16.24 3.95
C TYR A 532 -17.06 15.80 5.38
N MET A 533 -16.09 15.83 6.30
CA MET A 533 -16.31 15.56 7.71
C MET A 533 -15.40 16.47 8.54
N LEU A 534 -15.94 17.04 9.62
CA LEU A 534 -15.22 17.89 10.57
C LEU A 534 -15.27 17.26 11.96
N VAL A 535 -14.21 17.41 12.73
CA VAL A 535 -14.15 17.00 14.13
C VAL A 535 -13.82 18.19 15.00
N TYR A 536 -14.69 18.45 15.98
CA TYR A 536 -14.56 19.51 16.95
C TYR A 536 -14.42 18.94 18.36
N ILE A 537 -13.64 19.58 19.22
CA ILE A 537 -13.49 19.18 20.63
C ILE A 537 -13.92 20.36 21.51
N ARG A 538 -14.71 20.07 22.54
CA ARG A 538 -15.21 21.09 23.48
C ARG A 538 -14.07 21.67 24.31
N ASP A 539 -13.97 22.99 24.39
CA ASP A 539 -12.83 23.69 24.99
C ASP A 539 -12.62 23.32 26.47
N SER A 540 -13.73 23.12 27.20
CA SER A 540 -13.72 22.68 28.61
C SER A 540 -13.17 21.26 28.82
N GLN A 541 -13.12 20.42 27.77
CA GLN A 541 -12.62 19.05 27.80
C GLN A 541 -11.35 18.85 26.96
N LEU A 542 -10.88 19.86 26.24
CA LEU A 542 -9.75 19.79 25.30
C LEU A 542 -8.50 19.14 25.95
N LYS A 543 -8.15 19.54 27.17
CA LYS A 543 -7.01 18.98 27.92
C LYS A 543 -7.20 17.53 28.36
N THR A 544 -8.44 17.10 28.58
CA THR A 544 -8.80 15.72 28.96
C THR A 544 -8.76 14.78 27.75
N VAL A 545 -9.36 15.24 26.64
CA VAL A 545 -9.46 14.49 25.38
C VAL A 545 -8.08 14.36 24.72
N LEU A 546 -7.30 15.45 24.66
CA LEU A 546 -5.97 15.51 24.06
C LEU A 546 -4.83 15.29 25.07
N GLN A 547 -5.11 14.66 26.21
CA GLN A 547 -4.10 14.33 27.23
C GLN A 547 -2.84 13.66 26.65
N GLU A 548 -1.69 13.90 27.26
CA GLU A 548 -0.43 13.26 26.82
C GLU A 548 -0.48 11.74 27.00
N VAL A 549 -0.02 11.00 25.99
CA VAL A 549 0.04 9.53 25.97
C VAL A 549 1.50 9.10 26.01
N THR A 550 1.85 8.37 27.06
CA THR A 550 3.21 7.91 27.34
C THR A 550 3.31 6.41 27.09
N GLN A 551 4.55 5.87 27.09
CA GLN A 551 4.74 4.42 27.02
C GLN A 551 4.14 3.68 28.24
N ALA A 552 4.04 4.35 29.40
CA ALA A 552 3.44 3.79 30.61
C ALA A 552 1.91 3.67 30.56
N ASP A 553 1.24 4.29 29.57
CA ASP A 553 -0.20 4.10 29.34
C ASP A 553 -0.52 2.79 28.59
N ILE A 554 0.50 2.08 28.10
CA ILE A 554 0.39 0.86 27.28
C ILE A 554 0.72 -0.37 28.13
N PRO A 555 -0.14 -1.40 28.17
CA PRO A 555 0.16 -2.65 28.87
C PRO A 555 1.43 -3.33 28.35
N THR A 556 2.18 -3.93 29.27
CA THR A 556 3.41 -4.69 28.98
C THR A 556 3.13 -5.90 28.11
N GLU A 557 2.03 -6.59 28.38
CA GLU A 557 1.57 -7.81 27.71
C GLU A 557 1.24 -7.53 26.23
N LEU A 558 0.61 -6.38 25.96
CA LEU A 558 0.33 -5.90 24.60
C LEU A 558 1.64 -5.57 23.87
N SER A 559 2.55 -4.88 24.54
CA SER A 559 3.83 -4.46 23.96
C SER A 559 4.71 -5.66 23.59
N GLU A 560 4.81 -6.66 24.48
CA GLU A 560 5.54 -7.91 24.24
C GLU A 560 4.94 -8.72 23.10
N ARG A 561 3.61 -8.87 23.07
CA ARG A 561 2.90 -9.57 21.97
C ARG A 561 3.17 -8.91 20.62
N LEU A 562 3.05 -7.59 20.53
CA LEU A 562 3.28 -6.86 19.27
C LEU A 562 4.75 -6.92 18.83
N ALA A 563 5.69 -6.92 19.78
CA ALA A 563 7.11 -7.10 19.49
C ALA A 563 7.41 -8.49 18.90
N GLU A 564 6.84 -9.56 19.46
CA GLU A 564 7.03 -10.93 18.94
C GLU A 564 6.31 -11.13 17.60
N GLU A 565 5.10 -10.60 17.41
CA GLU A 565 4.44 -10.60 16.09
C GLU A 565 5.31 -9.91 15.02
N LYS A 566 5.92 -8.75 15.34
CA LYS A 566 6.84 -8.02 14.46
C LYS A 566 8.13 -8.79 14.18
N ARG A 567 8.65 -9.52 15.17
CA ARG A 567 9.81 -10.40 15.02
C ARG A 567 9.52 -11.54 14.05
N ILE A 568 8.41 -12.24 14.24
CA ILE A 568 7.96 -13.33 13.36
C ILE A 568 7.73 -12.81 11.93
N GLU A 569 7.11 -11.64 11.78
CA GLU A 569 6.87 -11.04 10.46
C GLU A 569 8.17 -10.61 9.76
N THR A 570 9.16 -10.14 10.53
CA THR A 570 10.50 -9.82 9.99
C THR A 570 11.22 -11.09 9.52
N ILE A 571 11.14 -12.19 10.27
CA ILE A 571 11.68 -13.50 9.87
C ILE A 571 10.98 -13.98 8.59
N ARG A 572 9.63 -13.98 8.54
CA ARG A 572 8.86 -14.38 7.35
C ARG A 572 9.09 -13.48 6.14
N ARG A 573 9.40 -12.20 6.34
CA ARG A 573 9.80 -11.30 5.25
C ARG A 573 11.19 -11.71 4.74
N LYS A 574 12.16 -11.94 5.63
CA LYS A 574 13.48 -12.44 5.25
C LYS A 574 13.39 -13.79 4.52
N GLU A 575 12.59 -14.73 5.00
CA GLU A 575 12.36 -16.04 4.35
C GLU A 575 11.74 -15.91 2.95
N ARG A 576 10.82 -14.96 2.73
CA ARG A 576 10.24 -14.67 1.40
C ARG A 576 11.23 -13.96 0.47
N ASN A 577 11.93 -12.96 0.98
CA ASN A 577 13.01 -12.29 0.26
C ASN A 577 14.10 -13.29 -0.14
N GLU A 578 14.40 -14.28 0.70
CA GLU A 578 15.34 -15.35 0.36
C GLU A 578 14.71 -16.46 -0.49
N ALA A 579 13.38 -16.63 -0.51
CA ALA A 579 12.73 -17.77 -1.18
C ALA A 579 13.06 -17.86 -2.68
N HIS A 580 13.18 -16.72 -3.38
CA HIS A 580 13.52 -16.69 -4.80
C HIS A 580 14.94 -17.22 -5.10
N LEU A 581 15.83 -17.28 -4.09
CA LEU A 581 17.18 -17.85 -4.17
C LEU A 581 17.19 -19.38 -4.04
N TYR A 582 16.07 -19.99 -3.64
CA TYR A 582 15.92 -21.43 -3.53
C TYR A 582 15.06 -22.00 -4.66
N MET A 583 15.17 -23.31 -4.86
CA MET A 583 14.35 -24.12 -5.75
C MET A 583 14.07 -25.47 -5.08
N ASN A 584 13.02 -26.14 -5.53
CA ASN A 584 12.63 -27.44 -5.03
C ASN A 584 13.15 -28.53 -5.97
N VAL A 585 13.92 -29.48 -5.43
CA VAL A 585 14.37 -30.69 -6.13
C VAL A 585 13.50 -31.84 -5.65
N ASN A 586 12.69 -32.37 -6.57
CA ASN A 586 11.75 -33.45 -6.34
C ASN A 586 12.43 -34.79 -6.66
N VAL A 587 12.75 -35.57 -5.63
CA VAL A 587 13.37 -36.88 -5.77
C VAL A 587 12.31 -37.98 -5.82
N VAL A 588 12.32 -38.74 -6.92
CA VAL A 588 11.52 -39.95 -7.15
C VAL A 588 12.42 -41.16 -6.93
N LEU A 589 11.89 -42.21 -6.29
CA LEU A 589 12.57 -43.50 -6.09
C LEU A 589 11.98 -44.57 -7.00
N GLU A 590 12.70 -45.67 -7.22
CA GLU A 590 12.29 -46.77 -8.12
C GLU A 590 10.93 -47.39 -7.73
N GLU A 591 10.60 -47.38 -6.43
CA GLU A 591 9.29 -47.80 -5.88
C GLU A 591 8.09 -47.04 -6.50
N ALA A 592 8.29 -45.82 -7.00
CA ALA A 592 7.22 -45.05 -7.64
C ALA A 592 6.89 -45.53 -9.08
N PHE A 593 7.74 -46.37 -9.67
CA PHE A 593 7.52 -47.00 -10.97
C PHE A 593 6.70 -48.28 -10.84
N ASP A 594 6.72 -48.91 -9.66
CA ASP A 594 6.00 -50.15 -9.39
C ASP A 594 4.47 -49.95 -9.43
N GLY A 595 3.81 -50.81 -10.21
CA GLY A 595 2.36 -50.79 -10.36
C GLY A 595 1.81 -49.69 -11.27
N HIS A 596 2.63 -48.80 -11.83
CA HIS A 596 2.19 -47.86 -12.87
C HIS A 596 1.61 -48.60 -14.08
N GLN A 597 0.47 -48.14 -14.59
CA GLN A 597 -0.24 -48.76 -15.72
C GLN A 597 -0.27 -47.86 -16.98
N GLY A 598 0.25 -46.63 -16.89
CA GLY A 598 0.26 -45.68 -17.98
C GLY A 598 1.54 -45.69 -18.81
N ASN A 599 1.65 -44.68 -19.67
CA ASN A 599 2.87 -44.36 -20.39
C ASN A 599 3.95 -43.79 -19.47
N ASP A 600 5.20 -43.81 -19.92
CA ASP A 600 6.39 -43.37 -19.18
C ASP A 600 6.58 -44.12 -17.84
N LEU A 601 7.50 -43.68 -16.98
CA LEU A 601 7.89 -44.47 -15.80
C LEU A 601 6.90 -44.37 -14.64
N TYR A 602 6.21 -43.24 -14.50
CA TYR A 602 5.27 -42.97 -13.41
C TYR A 602 4.23 -41.92 -13.82
N ASP A 603 3.21 -41.74 -12.98
CA ASP A 603 2.22 -40.67 -13.07
C ASP A 603 2.69 -39.43 -12.28
N PRO A 604 3.01 -38.29 -12.92
CA PRO A 604 3.52 -37.10 -12.24
C PRO A 604 2.58 -36.49 -11.19
N GLU A 605 1.27 -36.70 -11.29
CA GLU A 605 0.28 -36.18 -10.35
C GLU A 605 0.11 -37.09 -9.12
N ARG A 606 0.49 -38.36 -9.23
CA ARG A 606 0.28 -39.39 -8.17
C ARG A 606 1.56 -39.90 -7.52
N ALA A 607 2.74 -39.56 -8.06
CA ALA A 607 4.01 -39.96 -7.49
C ALA A 607 4.28 -39.34 -6.10
N HIS A 608 4.93 -40.13 -5.26
CA HIS A 608 5.39 -39.71 -3.94
C HIS A 608 6.80 -39.14 -4.06
N TYR A 609 6.91 -37.82 -4.18
CA TYR A 609 8.19 -37.11 -4.23
C TYR A 609 8.76 -36.87 -2.82
N ARG A 610 10.07 -37.04 -2.66
CA ARG A 610 10.82 -36.45 -1.55
C ARG A 610 11.36 -35.09 -1.99
N VAL A 611 10.83 -34.01 -1.42
CA VAL A 611 11.14 -32.64 -1.84
C VAL A 611 12.31 -32.08 -1.02
N PHE A 612 13.37 -31.66 -1.71
CA PHE A 612 14.54 -31.01 -1.13
C PHE A 612 14.55 -29.52 -1.52
N ARG A 613 14.65 -28.62 -0.54
CA ARG A 613 14.79 -27.18 -0.80
C ARG A 613 16.27 -26.82 -0.88
N VAL A 614 16.72 -26.44 -2.07
CA VAL A 614 18.15 -26.26 -2.42
C VAL A 614 18.37 -24.83 -2.91
N ARG A 615 19.54 -24.23 -2.65
CA ARG A 615 19.88 -22.92 -3.23
C ARG A 615 20.13 -23.07 -4.72
N LYS A 616 19.61 -22.15 -5.54
CA LYS A 616 19.83 -22.14 -7.00
C LYS A 616 21.32 -22.11 -7.37
N GLN A 617 22.11 -21.38 -6.58
CA GLN A 617 23.56 -21.25 -6.73
C GLN A 617 24.38 -22.37 -6.06
N ALA A 618 23.74 -23.33 -5.36
CA ALA A 618 24.46 -24.49 -4.83
C ALA A 618 25.03 -25.32 -5.99
N THR A 619 26.14 -25.98 -5.75
CA THR A 619 26.80 -26.88 -6.70
C THR A 619 26.15 -28.27 -6.69
N VAL A 620 26.38 -29.05 -7.75
CA VAL A 620 25.95 -30.47 -7.79
C VAL A 620 26.60 -31.28 -6.67
N ALA A 621 27.85 -30.98 -6.31
CA ALA A 621 28.54 -31.63 -5.20
C ALA A 621 27.76 -31.45 -3.88
N GLU A 622 27.37 -30.22 -3.55
CA GLU A 622 26.58 -29.91 -2.35
C GLU A 622 25.19 -30.56 -2.39
N LEU A 623 24.53 -30.61 -3.56
CA LEU A 623 23.28 -31.35 -3.74
C LEU A 623 23.46 -32.85 -3.46
N MET A 624 24.51 -33.45 -4.01
CA MET A 624 24.80 -34.88 -3.83
C MET A 624 25.16 -35.22 -2.38
N GLU A 625 25.89 -34.36 -1.68
CA GLU A 625 26.16 -34.50 -0.24
C GLU A 625 24.88 -34.40 0.58
N MET A 626 23.99 -33.44 0.26
CA MET A 626 22.68 -33.31 0.91
C MET A 626 21.81 -34.56 0.72
N LEU A 627 21.80 -35.15 -0.48
CA LEU A 627 21.10 -36.41 -0.75
C LEU A 627 21.74 -37.58 0.03
N ALA A 628 23.05 -37.73 -0.01
CA ALA A 628 23.78 -38.76 0.73
C ALA A 628 23.49 -38.71 2.24
N GLU A 629 23.52 -37.52 2.83
CA GLU A 629 23.22 -37.34 4.25
C GLU A 629 21.75 -37.65 4.59
N ASN A 630 20.78 -37.22 3.78
CA ASN A 630 19.37 -37.44 4.09
C ASN A 630 18.92 -38.88 3.88
N PHE A 631 19.38 -39.53 2.81
CA PHE A 631 19.08 -40.94 2.55
C PHE A 631 19.94 -41.90 3.39
N LYS A 632 21.01 -41.41 4.04
CA LYS A 632 22.00 -42.20 4.80
C LYS A 632 22.73 -43.25 3.93
N TYR A 633 22.92 -42.93 2.65
CA TYR A 633 23.72 -43.72 1.71
C TYR A 633 25.03 -42.99 1.37
N PRO A 634 26.18 -43.69 1.28
CA PRO A 634 27.40 -43.15 0.69
C PRO A 634 27.17 -42.61 -0.74
N LEU A 635 27.86 -41.53 -1.11
CA LEU A 635 27.80 -40.94 -2.47
C LEU A 635 27.97 -41.98 -3.60
N LYS A 636 28.88 -42.95 -3.42
CA LYS A 636 29.16 -44.06 -4.35
C LYS A 636 28.04 -45.11 -4.49
N HIS A 637 26.94 -44.97 -3.75
CA HIS A 637 25.73 -45.80 -3.78
C HIS A 637 24.52 -45.08 -4.38
N LEU A 638 24.69 -43.81 -4.79
CA LEU A 638 23.63 -42.94 -5.30
C LEU A 638 23.96 -42.48 -6.73
N ARG A 639 22.95 -42.47 -7.60
CA ARG A 639 23.05 -41.87 -8.94
C ARG A 639 21.77 -41.11 -9.30
N PRO A 640 21.81 -39.76 -9.39
CA PRO A 640 20.69 -38.98 -9.89
C PRO A 640 20.56 -39.11 -11.42
N TRP A 641 19.33 -39.29 -11.87
CA TRP A 641 18.90 -39.25 -13.26
C TRP A 641 17.82 -38.18 -13.42
N PRO A 642 18.17 -36.94 -13.82
CA PRO A 642 17.19 -35.88 -14.05
C PRO A 642 16.12 -36.31 -15.05
N PHE A 643 14.87 -35.88 -14.84
CA PHE A 643 13.81 -36.07 -15.82
C PHE A 643 13.81 -34.93 -16.83
N SER A 644 13.92 -35.26 -18.12
CA SER A 644 13.85 -34.29 -19.21
C SER A 644 12.62 -34.57 -20.08
N ALA A 645 11.85 -33.52 -20.37
CA ALA A 645 10.77 -33.58 -21.34
C ALA A 645 11.34 -33.61 -22.77
N ARG A 646 10.86 -34.55 -23.58
CA ARG A 646 11.27 -34.74 -24.98
C ARG A 646 10.24 -34.13 -25.93
N SER A 647 10.66 -33.80 -27.16
CA SER A 647 9.82 -33.21 -28.21
C SER A 647 8.59 -34.04 -28.59
N ASN A 648 8.58 -35.33 -28.26
CA ASN A 648 7.47 -36.27 -28.49
C ASN A 648 6.48 -36.35 -27.31
N GLN A 649 6.53 -35.40 -26.36
CA GLN A 649 5.69 -35.32 -25.15
C GLN A 649 5.91 -36.45 -24.13
N THR A 650 7.06 -37.14 -24.17
CA THR A 650 7.48 -38.07 -23.09
C THR A 650 8.41 -37.40 -22.10
N CYS A 651 8.36 -37.82 -20.84
CA CYS A 651 9.27 -37.41 -19.77
C CYS A 651 10.09 -38.62 -19.32
N ARG A 652 11.40 -38.60 -19.59
CA ARG A 652 12.29 -39.75 -19.36
C ARG A 652 13.56 -39.34 -18.61
N PRO A 653 14.16 -40.25 -17.83
CA PRO A 653 15.43 -39.97 -17.17
C PRO A 653 16.54 -39.75 -18.19
N THR A 654 17.43 -38.79 -17.92
CA THR A 654 18.62 -38.47 -18.68
C THR A 654 19.86 -38.59 -17.79
N CYS A 655 21.03 -38.79 -18.41
CA CYS A 655 22.28 -38.92 -17.66
C CYS A 655 22.77 -37.55 -17.19
N LEU A 656 23.05 -37.41 -15.89
CA LEU A 656 23.81 -36.30 -15.35
C LEU A 656 25.29 -36.68 -15.23
N ASP A 657 26.18 -35.89 -15.80
CA ASP A 657 27.63 -36.13 -15.72
C ASP A 657 28.18 -35.53 -14.41
N ILE A 658 27.95 -36.25 -13.31
CA ILE A 658 28.33 -35.82 -11.95
C ILE A 658 29.81 -35.42 -11.87
N VAL A 659 30.70 -36.03 -12.68
CA VAL A 659 32.15 -35.78 -12.61
C VAL A 659 32.51 -34.45 -13.26
N ASN A 660 31.99 -34.17 -14.45
CA ASN A 660 32.28 -32.92 -15.17
C ASN A 660 31.41 -31.75 -14.69
N ASP A 661 30.21 -32.03 -14.19
CA ASP A 661 29.23 -31.02 -13.77
C ASP A 661 29.28 -30.70 -12.27
N GLN A 662 30.16 -31.34 -11.48
CA GLN A 662 30.24 -31.17 -10.01
C GLN A 662 30.31 -29.71 -9.53
N HIS A 663 30.89 -28.80 -10.33
CA HIS A 663 31.07 -27.37 -10.01
C HIS A 663 30.03 -26.43 -10.62
N LYS A 664 29.17 -26.93 -11.52
CA LYS A 664 28.05 -26.13 -12.07
C LYS A 664 26.97 -25.96 -11.01
N THR A 665 26.17 -24.90 -11.14
CA THR A 665 25.07 -24.68 -10.20
C THR A 665 23.89 -25.61 -10.52
N VAL A 666 23.09 -25.91 -9.49
CA VAL A 666 21.85 -26.69 -9.65
C VAL A 666 20.89 -26.01 -10.63
N ALA A 667 20.80 -24.67 -10.60
CA ALA A 667 19.94 -23.92 -11.52
C ALA A 667 20.40 -23.96 -13.00
N ASP A 668 21.71 -24.00 -13.26
CA ASP A 668 22.23 -24.13 -14.62
C ASP A 668 21.88 -25.50 -15.22
N ILE A 669 22.03 -26.57 -14.43
CA ILE A 669 21.78 -27.95 -14.87
C ILE A 669 20.29 -28.27 -14.94
N SER A 670 19.48 -27.69 -14.06
CA SER A 670 18.03 -27.82 -14.14
C SER A 670 17.42 -26.95 -15.25
N GLU A 671 18.21 -26.20 -16.02
CA GLU A 671 17.74 -25.21 -17.00
C GLU A 671 16.71 -24.22 -16.37
N ASN A 672 16.92 -23.84 -15.11
CA ASN A 672 16.00 -23.06 -14.26
C ASN A 672 14.61 -23.70 -13.99
N MET A 673 14.37 -24.98 -14.33
CA MET A 673 13.14 -25.69 -13.97
C MET A 673 12.96 -25.74 -12.45
N ASN A 674 11.80 -25.30 -11.97
CA ASN A 674 11.42 -25.36 -10.55
C ASN A 674 9.92 -25.73 -10.43
N PRO A 675 9.56 -26.89 -9.86
CA PRO A 675 10.45 -27.89 -9.27
C PRO A 675 11.25 -28.68 -10.31
N TRP A 676 12.46 -29.12 -9.95
CA TRP A 676 13.31 -29.99 -10.77
C TRP A 676 13.13 -31.45 -10.36
N ASN A 677 12.66 -32.30 -11.27
CA ASN A 677 12.38 -33.71 -10.98
C ASN A 677 13.59 -34.61 -11.30
N ILE A 678 13.97 -35.49 -10.37
CA ILE A 678 15.10 -36.42 -10.51
C ILE A 678 14.68 -37.82 -10.05
N PHE A 679 14.97 -38.87 -10.82
CA PHE A 679 15.00 -40.24 -10.33
C PHE A 679 16.32 -40.50 -9.61
N LEU A 680 16.28 -40.84 -8.31
CA LEU A 680 17.46 -41.24 -7.55
C LEU A 680 17.56 -42.76 -7.50
N GLU A 681 18.49 -43.31 -8.28
CA GLU A 681 18.90 -44.70 -8.17
C GLU A 681 19.74 -44.88 -6.91
N MET A 682 19.42 -45.92 -6.14
CA MET A 682 20.10 -46.30 -4.92
C MET A 682 20.55 -47.75 -5.01
N LEU A 683 21.76 -48.07 -4.54
CA LEU A 683 22.25 -49.44 -4.53
C LEU A 683 21.36 -50.33 -3.62
N PRO A 684 20.76 -51.42 -4.13
CA PRO A 684 19.92 -52.28 -3.29
C PRO A 684 20.73 -52.92 -2.15
N PRO A 685 20.25 -52.89 -0.90
CA PRO A 685 21.01 -53.37 0.26
C PRO A 685 21.35 -54.86 0.17
N ASP A 686 20.48 -55.67 -0.43
CA ASP A 686 20.64 -57.12 -0.60
C ASP A 686 21.47 -57.51 -1.85
N SER A 687 22.00 -56.54 -2.60
CA SER A 687 22.73 -56.80 -3.85
C SER A 687 24.10 -57.47 -3.66
N GLY A 688 24.69 -57.37 -2.47
CA GLY A 688 26.05 -57.83 -2.18
C GLY A 688 27.18 -57.02 -2.86
N LEU A 689 26.83 -55.94 -3.56
CA LEU A 689 27.79 -55.04 -4.22
C LEU A 689 28.29 -53.95 -3.26
N SER A 690 29.48 -53.41 -3.52
CA SER A 690 30.09 -52.36 -2.68
C SER A 690 29.97 -50.93 -3.26
N THR A 691 29.53 -50.81 -4.51
CA THR A 691 29.27 -49.59 -5.28
C THR A 691 28.21 -49.87 -6.36
N LEU A 692 27.54 -48.83 -6.87
CA LEU A 692 26.79 -48.95 -8.13
C LEU A 692 27.73 -49.36 -9.29
N PRO A 693 27.24 -50.06 -10.33
CA PRO A 693 28.01 -50.33 -11.54
C PRO A 693 28.48 -49.03 -12.21
N THR A 694 29.66 -49.03 -12.81
CA THR A 694 30.11 -47.95 -13.69
C THR A 694 29.17 -47.80 -14.87
N PHE A 695 28.93 -46.56 -15.30
CA PHE A 695 28.12 -46.24 -16.47
C PHE A 695 28.92 -45.27 -17.34
N ASP A 696 29.24 -45.68 -18.56
CA ASP A 696 29.89 -44.83 -19.56
C ASP A 696 28.82 -44.16 -20.44
N LYS A 697 28.64 -42.85 -20.30
CA LYS A 697 27.64 -42.07 -21.05
C LYS A 697 27.81 -42.12 -22.58
N GLU A 698 28.97 -42.51 -23.10
CA GLU A 698 29.26 -42.58 -24.54
C GLU A 698 29.04 -43.99 -25.12
N ASN A 699 29.17 -45.03 -24.29
CA ASN A 699 29.18 -46.43 -24.74
C ASN A 699 28.06 -47.29 -24.13
N ASP A 700 27.47 -46.89 -22.99
CA ASP A 700 26.40 -47.59 -22.28
C ASP A 700 25.05 -46.87 -22.41
N VAL A 701 23.97 -47.64 -22.32
CA VAL A 701 22.59 -47.17 -22.22
C VAL A 701 21.92 -47.77 -20.99
N VAL A 702 21.06 -46.98 -20.33
CA VAL A 702 20.15 -47.46 -19.28
C VAL A 702 18.77 -47.71 -19.89
N LEU A 703 18.27 -48.94 -19.79
CA LEU A 703 16.95 -49.33 -20.27
C LEU A 703 16.03 -49.67 -19.10
N PHE A 704 14.76 -49.28 -19.22
CA PHE A 704 13.69 -49.52 -18.24
C PHE A 704 12.71 -50.54 -18.81
N PHE A 705 12.38 -51.58 -18.05
CA PHE A 705 11.59 -52.70 -18.57
C PHE A 705 10.18 -52.74 -17.99
N LYS A 706 9.21 -53.00 -18.86
CA LYS A 706 7.80 -53.21 -18.54
C LYS A 706 7.36 -54.56 -19.09
N PHE A 707 6.83 -55.43 -18.24
CA PHE A 707 6.19 -56.68 -18.64
C PHE A 707 4.67 -56.49 -18.70
N TYR A 708 4.06 -56.77 -19.85
CA TYR A 708 2.60 -56.77 -20.01
C TYR A 708 2.05 -58.19 -19.91
N ASP A 709 1.16 -58.44 -18.95
CA ASP A 709 0.40 -59.69 -18.83
C ASP A 709 -0.91 -59.56 -19.64
N PRO A 710 -1.07 -60.27 -20.78
CA PRO A 710 -2.29 -60.19 -21.60
C PRO A 710 -3.52 -60.81 -20.93
N LYS A 711 -3.34 -61.70 -19.96
CA LYS A 711 -4.42 -62.37 -19.21
C LYS A 711 -5.00 -61.45 -18.15
N GLN A 712 -4.14 -60.70 -17.45
CA GLN A 712 -4.56 -59.70 -16.46
C GLN A 712 -4.85 -58.33 -17.08
N LYS A 713 -4.36 -58.06 -18.29
CA LYS A 713 -4.34 -56.74 -18.94
C LYS A 713 -3.65 -55.68 -18.08
N ARG A 714 -2.52 -56.06 -17.49
CA ARG A 714 -1.74 -55.21 -16.58
C ARG A 714 -0.30 -55.10 -17.00
N ILE A 715 0.30 -53.96 -16.70
CA ILE A 715 1.73 -53.71 -16.83
C ILE A 715 2.37 -53.91 -15.46
N HIS A 716 3.53 -54.57 -15.44
CA HIS A 716 4.39 -54.77 -14.30
C HIS A 716 5.76 -54.16 -14.60
N TYR A 717 6.26 -53.30 -13.73
CA TYR A 717 7.62 -52.81 -13.84
C TYR A 717 8.61 -53.96 -13.59
N CYS A 718 9.73 -53.96 -14.31
CA CYS A 718 10.73 -55.02 -14.29
C CYS A 718 12.15 -54.44 -14.09
N GLY A 719 12.26 -53.35 -13.35
CA GLY A 719 13.53 -52.68 -13.06
C GLY A 719 14.19 -52.03 -14.28
N HIS A 720 15.38 -51.50 -14.05
CA HIS A 720 16.27 -50.96 -15.09
C HIS A 720 17.54 -51.82 -15.27
N HIS A 721 18.31 -51.62 -16.34
CA HIS A 721 19.59 -52.29 -16.54
C HIS A 721 20.56 -51.50 -17.43
N TYR A 722 21.85 -51.71 -17.22
CA TYR A 722 22.97 -51.12 -17.96
C TYR A 722 23.50 -52.08 -19.01
N LEU A 723 23.65 -51.59 -20.24
CA LEU A 723 24.10 -52.39 -21.38
C LEU A 723 24.96 -51.50 -22.29
N PRO A 724 26.05 -52.03 -22.87
CA PRO A 724 26.71 -51.38 -24.00
C PRO A 724 25.72 -51.17 -25.16
N ILE A 725 25.80 -50.04 -25.86
CA ILE A 725 24.95 -49.71 -27.02
C ILE A 725 25.11 -50.76 -28.14
N ALA A 726 26.27 -51.41 -28.21
CA ALA A 726 26.56 -52.48 -29.15
C ALA A 726 25.91 -53.84 -28.83
N SER A 727 25.27 -53.99 -27.65
CA SER A 727 24.54 -55.21 -27.25
C SER A 727 23.31 -55.47 -28.15
N LYS A 728 22.81 -56.71 -28.15
CA LYS A 728 21.68 -57.13 -28.98
C LYS A 728 20.42 -57.36 -28.15
N PRO A 729 19.21 -57.15 -28.68
CA PRO A 729 17.98 -57.50 -27.98
C PRO A 729 17.88 -58.99 -27.60
N ALA A 730 18.56 -59.91 -28.32
CA ALA A 730 18.64 -61.32 -27.93
C ALA A 730 19.33 -61.52 -26.56
N ASP A 731 20.32 -60.71 -26.22
CA ASP A 731 21.08 -60.81 -24.97
C ASP A 731 20.23 -60.41 -23.74
N LEU A 732 19.15 -59.65 -23.97
CA LEU A 732 18.18 -59.26 -22.94
C LEU A 732 17.25 -60.40 -22.52
N ILE A 733 16.91 -61.33 -23.42
CA ILE A 733 15.83 -62.30 -23.21
C ILE A 733 16.04 -63.13 -21.92
N PRO A 734 17.23 -63.69 -21.63
CA PRO A 734 17.45 -64.44 -20.38
C PRO A 734 17.32 -63.57 -19.11
N ILE A 735 17.70 -62.29 -19.20
CA ILE A 735 17.62 -61.33 -18.09
C ILE A 735 16.15 -60.99 -17.81
N LEU A 736 15.37 -60.69 -18.85
CA LEU A 736 13.95 -60.37 -18.76
C LEU A 736 13.14 -61.58 -18.27
N ASN A 737 13.42 -62.78 -18.79
CA ASN A 737 12.80 -64.01 -18.29
C ASN A 737 13.08 -64.22 -16.80
N LYS A 738 14.33 -64.05 -16.35
CA LYS A 738 14.67 -64.12 -14.92
C LYS A 738 13.89 -63.11 -14.07
N ARG A 739 13.73 -61.87 -14.53
CA ARG A 739 12.98 -60.82 -13.80
C ARG A 739 11.48 -61.07 -13.79
N ALA A 740 10.91 -61.62 -14.86
CA ALA A 740 9.50 -62.02 -14.94
C ALA A 740 9.20 -63.36 -14.23
N GLY A 741 10.20 -64.06 -13.71
CA GLY A 741 10.05 -65.38 -13.08
C GLY A 741 9.83 -66.54 -14.06
N PHE A 742 10.18 -66.35 -15.34
CA PHE A 742 10.05 -67.33 -16.40
C PHE A 742 11.32 -68.18 -16.60
N PRO A 743 11.19 -69.39 -17.19
CA PRO A 743 12.33 -70.15 -17.68
C PRO A 743 13.24 -69.31 -18.62
N PRO A 744 14.58 -69.47 -18.57
CA PRO A 744 15.51 -68.63 -19.34
C PRO A 744 15.26 -68.60 -20.87
N GLU A 745 14.80 -69.72 -21.42
CA GLU A 745 14.53 -69.93 -22.86
C GLU A 745 13.09 -69.60 -23.28
N THR A 746 12.29 -68.94 -22.42
CA THR A 746 10.92 -68.55 -22.78
C THR A 746 10.93 -67.49 -23.89
N PRO A 747 10.24 -67.71 -25.03
CA PRO A 747 10.24 -66.75 -26.13
C PRO A 747 9.45 -65.50 -25.76
N LEU A 748 10.09 -64.33 -25.84
CA LEU A 748 9.49 -63.03 -25.58
C LEU A 748 9.21 -62.27 -26.89
N VAL A 749 8.16 -61.45 -26.86
CA VAL A 749 7.89 -60.44 -27.91
C VAL A 749 8.27 -59.08 -27.32
N LEU A 750 9.27 -58.44 -27.90
CA LEU A 750 9.77 -57.15 -27.42
C LEU A 750 9.12 -56.00 -28.19
N TYR A 751 8.89 -54.90 -27.47
CA TYR A 751 8.29 -53.67 -27.98
C TYR A 751 9.02 -52.47 -27.40
N GLU A 752 9.20 -51.42 -28.20
CA GLU A 752 9.68 -50.11 -27.74
C GLU A 752 8.49 -49.18 -27.45
N GLU A 753 8.45 -48.58 -26.26
CA GLU A 753 7.46 -47.57 -25.89
C GLU A 753 8.00 -46.18 -26.23
N ILE A 754 7.73 -45.71 -27.46
CA ILE A 754 8.31 -44.47 -27.99
C ILE A 754 7.57 -43.23 -27.48
N LYS A 755 6.23 -43.24 -27.46
CA LYS A 755 5.37 -42.14 -26.97
C LYS A 755 3.95 -42.65 -26.67
N PRO A 756 3.05 -41.84 -26.06
CA PRO A 756 1.64 -42.21 -25.90
C PRO A 756 1.02 -42.64 -27.23
N ASP A 757 0.19 -43.70 -27.16
CA ASP A 757 -0.47 -44.37 -28.29
C ASP A 757 0.44 -44.88 -29.43
N PHE A 758 1.77 -44.89 -29.26
CA PHE A 758 2.71 -45.40 -30.27
C PHE A 758 3.79 -46.29 -29.65
N VAL A 759 3.64 -47.60 -29.90
CA VAL A 759 4.52 -48.66 -29.41
C VAL A 759 4.96 -49.49 -30.61
N GLU A 760 6.26 -49.54 -30.88
CA GLU A 760 6.82 -50.24 -32.04
C GLU A 760 7.25 -51.66 -31.65
N LYS A 761 7.09 -52.62 -32.58
CA LYS A 761 7.48 -54.01 -32.33
C LYS A 761 8.89 -54.25 -32.84
N ILE A 762 9.79 -54.66 -31.95
CA ILE A 762 11.15 -55.05 -32.31
C ILE A 762 11.10 -56.36 -33.10
N ASN A 763 11.53 -56.33 -34.36
CA ASN A 763 11.46 -57.49 -35.26
C ASN A 763 12.81 -58.18 -35.50
N ASN A 764 13.94 -57.49 -35.30
CA ASN A 764 15.27 -58.09 -35.41
C ASN A 764 15.97 -58.08 -34.04
N TYR A 765 16.18 -59.26 -33.45
CA TYR A 765 16.85 -59.40 -32.17
C TYR A 765 18.38 -59.52 -32.28
N ASN A 766 18.96 -59.52 -33.49
CA ASN A 766 20.37 -59.74 -33.74
C ASN A 766 21.18 -58.49 -34.12
N ASP A 767 20.50 -57.37 -34.39
CA ASP A 767 21.13 -56.07 -34.64
C ASP A 767 21.50 -55.38 -33.31
N PRO A 768 22.50 -54.47 -33.30
CA PRO A 768 22.80 -53.65 -32.13
C PRO A 768 21.62 -52.77 -31.75
N LEU A 769 21.46 -52.47 -30.46
CA LEU A 769 20.38 -51.63 -29.92
C LEU A 769 20.29 -50.23 -30.55
N GLU A 770 21.38 -49.71 -31.12
CA GLU A 770 21.42 -48.45 -31.89
C GLU A 770 20.62 -48.47 -33.22
N LYS A 771 20.31 -49.67 -33.75
CA LYS A 771 19.69 -49.87 -35.07
C LYS A 771 18.31 -50.53 -35.02
N VAL A 772 17.78 -50.70 -33.81
CA VAL A 772 16.59 -51.49 -33.48
C VAL A 772 15.40 -50.59 -33.22
#